data_AF-A0A1E1J5K7-F1
#
_entry.id   AF-A0A1E1J5K7-F1
#
_cell.length_a   1.000
_cell.length_b   1.000
_cell.length_c   1.000
_cell.angle_alpha   90.00
_cell.angle_beta   90.00
_cell.angle_gamma   90.00
#
_symmetry.space_group_name_H-M   'P 1'
#
loop_
_entity.id
_entity.type
_entity.pdbx_description
1 polymer ?
#
loop_
_entity_poly.entity_id
_entity_poly.type
_entity_poly.pdbx_seq_one_letter_code
_entity_poly.pdbx_strand_id
1 'polypeptide(L)'
;MSSRWPSSLLNTTNKRLTERIEQLTLDLDNKRNSVVEHREVVALLKKHQHQAQQQIKATAEAVERERAVVEDDESKLRQLRQESETETRRARQAKEAEIQLSQAVSALEATVDQHYRVLSGKREIAVELEEEAKELVAAHLSRQRVGDELAAAQREVSSTLWVTLDNLNEQVRVTACRLEEARGERLHVLQEVDAMQLALQDAVKDQAESLRALKLVNVQTSQLDTQVLENAKSMEVLLETAHEKEKLRGDLHATLERLLGDNKLQALSRDLKRERYDRQVHALQKAVEDLRDDEARSLISTRCEQAEIQQLCQQRRELEHVILLCEEKRQLLAQQQARRDALEGARAQMQRDESTGQPSPAALRDMILGLGRQEAQLEDRVERTRAKLTDAIQTFMDEGRKSEEVNAAVANMMKVKWTLVADQETAEGHMQLLKERSNKLSEELSERQALLPSMQALALERRAQRHASWLREIEQLRGTLLRVQRDHRLLLHDTVTLRSSWHHTRKALEEKDVSQGKMMGDLRLLEAEVSRLDREVTATVEEHHIRLLQHEQAGVTLQSLMRAADAQVSTLKETAGVEAYLRAEVQIEEERIQADMRGALIELHLNENEVHELSEELQRHRKKLNLLRLRYEEAMASMARAAQKPLNEEERGSTPLPLLNSESETCTPEAMHAHLLLRRSYEREQLMQRGNYLDLRLVALDRETSTLRHMLNELRSSRCIATEHVNALEELTSTGKKADTSSIENCNAQLGPSVLLCSPALAKEQLLSSAEVSEHYWRTELQLLDEALAAMSRQRNDSRVRLHEMRTALKELKDTERQKRMQVQKLREDIQRSRKWAKVGAKRSK
;
A
#
# COMPACT_ATOMS: atom_id res chain seq x y z
N MET A 1 -40.33 -29.68 -18.53
CA MET A 1 -40.67 -30.69 -19.55
C MET A 1 -42.14 -30.51 -19.89
N SER A 2 -42.37 -30.08 -21.14
CA SER A 2 -43.66 -29.66 -21.69
C SER A 2 -44.66 -30.82 -21.68
N SER A 3 -45.85 -30.55 -21.16
CA SER A 3 -47.05 -31.34 -21.39
C SER A 3 -47.36 -31.35 -22.90
N ARG A 4 -46.89 -32.37 -23.61
CA ARG A 4 -47.28 -32.59 -25.00
C ARG A 4 -48.09 -33.86 -25.12
N TRP A 5 -49.24 -33.70 -25.75
CA TRP A 5 -49.94 -34.81 -26.38
C TRP A 5 -49.01 -35.44 -27.44
N PRO A 6 -49.06 -36.77 -27.62
CA PRO A 6 -48.28 -37.45 -28.65
C PRO A 6 -48.50 -36.80 -30.02
N SER A 7 -47.41 -36.41 -30.69
CA SER A 7 -47.44 -35.80 -32.04
C SER A 7 -48.10 -36.71 -33.09
N SER A 8 -48.33 -37.98 -32.77
CA SER A 8 -49.08 -38.94 -33.57
C SER A 8 -50.59 -38.68 -33.60
N LEU A 9 -51.16 -37.97 -32.61
CA LEU A 9 -52.60 -37.73 -32.47
C LEU A 9 -53.05 -36.34 -32.98
N LEU A 10 -52.10 -35.47 -33.34
CA LEU A 10 -52.40 -34.13 -33.86
C LEU A 10 -52.67 -34.17 -35.37
N ASN A 11 -53.70 -33.46 -35.83
CA ASN A 11 -53.90 -33.18 -37.26
C ASN A 11 -52.68 -32.39 -37.80
N THR A 12 -52.36 -32.53 -39.10
CA THR A 12 -51.16 -31.94 -39.73
C THR A 12 -51.09 -30.42 -39.59
N THR A 13 -52.24 -29.75 -39.55
CA THR A 13 -52.37 -28.31 -39.27
C THR A 13 -51.95 -27.97 -37.83
N ASN A 14 -52.39 -28.76 -36.86
CA ASN A 14 -52.02 -28.59 -35.46
C ASN A 14 -50.54 -28.92 -35.21
N LYS A 15 -49.96 -29.89 -35.92
CA LYS A 15 -48.51 -30.18 -35.86
C LYS A 15 -47.68 -28.98 -36.32
N ARG A 16 -48.06 -28.36 -37.44
CA ARG A 16 -47.41 -27.15 -37.95
C ARG A 16 -47.58 -25.96 -37.02
N LEU A 17 -48.75 -25.82 -36.38
CA LEU A 17 -48.97 -24.77 -35.39
C LEU A 17 -48.13 -24.98 -34.13
N THR A 18 -48.00 -26.21 -33.64
CA THR A 18 -47.11 -26.52 -32.51
C THR A 18 -45.65 -26.26 -32.87
N GLU A 19 -45.17 -26.70 -34.03
CA GLU A 19 -43.80 -26.44 -34.51
C GLU A 19 -43.53 -24.93 -34.66
N ARG A 20 -44.51 -24.17 -35.16
CA ARG A 20 -44.42 -22.71 -35.31
C ARG A 20 -44.41 -22.00 -33.95
N ILE A 21 -45.25 -22.43 -33.01
CA ILE A 21 -45.27 -21.90 -31.65
C ILE A 21 -43.93 -22.18 -30.98
N GLU A 22 -43.37 -23.38 -31.15
CA GLU A 22 -42.08 -23.76 -30.59
C GLU A 22 -40.92 -22.92 -31.12
N GLN A 23 -40.87 -22.72 -32.44
CA GLN A 23 -39.88 -21.84 -33.07
C GLN A 23 -40.01 -20.40 -32.54
N LEU A 24 -41.23 -19.87 -32.47
CA LEU A 24 -41.45 -18.52 -31.95
C LEU A 24 -41.15 -18.41 -30.45
N THR A 25 -41.41 -19.45 -29.65
CA THR A 25 -41.04 -19.46 -28.22
C THR A 25 -39.53 -19.50 -28.03
N LEU A 26 -38.80 -20.29 -28.83
CA LEU A 26 -37.35 -20.33 -28.79
C LEU A 26 -36.74 -18.98 -29.20
N ASP A 27 -37.29 -18.35 -30.24
CA ASP A 27 -36.86 -17.01 -30.66
C ASP A 27 -37.15 -15.94 -29.60
N LEU A 28 -38.29 -16.03 -28.91
CA LEU A 28 -38.64 -15.13 -27.81
C LEU A 28 -37.75 -15.37 -26.58
N ASP A 29 -37.46 -16.61 -26.24
CA ASP A 29 -36.56 -16.95 -25.13
C ASP A 29 -35.13 -16.49 -25.42
N ASN A 30 -34.64 -16.67 -26.65
CA ASN A 30 -33.34 -16.15 -27.07
C ASN A 30 -33.27 -14.61 -26.99
N LYS A 31 -34.31 -13.91 -27.45
CA LYS A 31 -34.40 -12.44 -27.34
C LYS A 31 -34.55 -11.98 -25.89
N ARG A 32 -35.24 -12.75 -25.05
CA ARG A 32 -35.40 -12.44 -23.63
C ARG A 32 -34.08 -12.59 -22.89
N ASN A 33 -33.32 -13.65 -23.18
CA ASN A 33 -31.99 -13.88 -22.61
C ASN A 33 -31.02 -12.77 -23.04
N SER A 34 -30.98 -12.39 -24.33
CA SER A 34 -30.11 -11.29 -24.78
C SER A 34 -30.48 -9.94 -24.15
N VAL A 35 -31.76 -9.66 -23.94
CA VAL A 35 -32.20 -8.44 -23.22
C VAL A 35 -31.79 -8.47 -21.74
N VAL A 36 -31.83 -9.63 -21.09
CA VAL A 36 -31.35 -9.78 -19.70
C VAL A 36 -29.84 -9.54 -19.64
N GLU A 37 -29.06 -10.15 -20.52
CA GLU A 37 -27.61 -9.94 -20.63
C GLU A 37 -27.27 -8.46 -20.88
N HIS A 38 -27.98 -7.79 -21.80
CA HIS A 38 -27.80 -6.36 -22.04
C HIS A 38 -28.14 -5.50 -20.82
N ARG A 39 -29.19 -5.85 -20.06
CA ARG A 39 -29.53 -5.13 -18.82
C ARG A 39 -28.47 -5.30 -17.75
N GLU A 40 -27.90 -6.49 -17.62
CA GLU A 40 -26.79 -6.76 -16.70
C GLU A 40 -25.53 -5.98 -17.09
N VAL A 41 -25.17 -5.98 -18.37
CA VAL A 41 -24.04 -5.18 -18.89
C VAL A 41 -24.26 -3.69 -18.63
N VAL A 42 -25.46 -3.15 -18.90
CA VAL A 42 -25.77 -1.74 -18.63
C VAL A 42 -25.72 -1.42 -17.13
N ALA A 43 -26.20 -2.33 -16.26
CA ALA A 43 -26.11 -2.16 -14.82
C ALA A 43 -24.64 -2.16 -14.33
N LEU A 44 -23.82 -3.04 -14.88
CA LEU A 44 -22.37 -3.08 -14.61
C LEU A 44 -21.69 -1.80 -15.10
N LEU A 45 -21.97 -1.34 -16.31
CA LEU A 45 -21.42 -0.09 -16.85
C LEU A 45 -21.81 1.13 -16.00
N LYS A 46 -23.08 1.22 -15.54
CA LYS A 46 -23.52 2.28 -14.62
C LYS A 46 -22.79 2.21 -13.28
N LYS A 47 -22.58 1.00 -12.74
CA LYS A 47 -21.82 0.79 -11.50
C LYS A 47 -20.36 1.22 -11.67
N HIS A 48 -19.72 0.82 -12.76
CA HIS A 48 -18.34 1.21 -13.08
C HIS A 48 -18.19 2.71 -13.32
N GLN A 49 -19.15 3.34 -14.01
CA GLN A 49 -19.19 4.79 -14.17
C GLN A 49 -19.29 5.52 -12.83
N HIS A 50 -20.13 5.03 -11.91
CA HIS A 50 -20.24 5.60 -10.56
C HIS A 50 -18.95 5.41 -9.74
N GLN A 51 -18.33 4.23 -9.81
CA GLN A 51 -17.05 3.96 -9.17
C GLN A 51 -15.92 4.85 -9.72
N ALA A 52 -15.85 5.06 -11.03
CA ALA A 52 -14.90 5.96 -11.66
C ALA A 52 -15.12 7.42 -11.23
N GLN A 53 -16.37 7.88 -11.14
CA GLN A 53 -16.70 9.21 -10.63
C GLN A 53 -16.31 9.40 -9.16
N GLN A 54 -16.50 8.38 -8.32
CA GLN A 54 -16.06 8.40 -6.93
C GLN A 54 -14.53 8.43 -6.81
N GLN A 55 -13.81 7.65 -7.64
CA GLN A 55 -12.35 7.68 -7.69
C GLN A 55 -11.83 9.05 -8.13
N ILE A 56 -12.42 9.65 -9.17
CA ILE A 56 -12.07 11.00 -9.63
C ILE A 56 -12.25 12.03 -8.50
N LYS A 57 -13.38 11.98 -7.77
CA LYS A 57 -13.61 12.88 -6.62
C LYS A 57 -12.59 12.65 -5.51
N ALA A 58 -12.31 11.40 -5.14
CA ALA A 58 -11.32 11.08 -4.13
C ALA A 58 -9.91 11.55 -4.51
N THR A 59 -9.51 11.38 -5.78
CA THR A 59 -8.23 11.89 -6.29
C THR A 59 -8.19 13.41 -6.33
N ALA A 60 -9.28 14.09 -6.71
CA ALA A 60 -9.35 15.54 -6.70
C ALA A 60 -9.21 16.09 -5.27
N GLU A 61 -9.91 15.51 -4.30
CA GLU A 61 -9.77 15.88 -2.90
C GLU A 61 -8.36 15.58 -2.34
N ALA A 62 -7.72 14.49 -2.76
CA ALA A 62 -6.34 14.19 -2.36
C ALA A 62 -5.37 15.24 -2.91
N VAL A 63 -5.53 15.64 -4.18
CA VAL A 63 -4.72 16.69 -4.81
C VAL A 63 -4.91 18.04 -4.12
N GLU A 64 -6.14 18.41 -3.76
CA GLU A 64 -6.39 19.66 -3.02
C GLU A 64 -5.77 19.64 -1.62
N ARG A 65 -5.79 18.50 -0.91
CA ARG A 65 -5.09 18.35 0.38
C ARG A 65 -3.58 18.48 0.21
N GLU A 66 -3.00 17.87 -0.83
CA GLU A 66 -1.56 18.01 -1.12
C GLU A 66 -1.19 19.46 -1.47
N ARG A 67 -2.01 20.16 -2.26
CA ARG A 67 -1.80 21.59 -2.55
C ARG A 67 -1.81 22.44 -1.29
N ALA A 68 -2.76 22.22 -0.39
CA ALA A 68 -2.82 22.95 0.88
C ALA A 68 -1.58 22.71 1.74
N VAL A 69 -1.09 21.47 1.82
CA VAL A 69 0.15 21.15 2.56
C VAL A 69 1.37 21.83 1.93
N VAL A 70 1.46 21.84 0.60
CA VAL A 70 2.54 22.52 -0.11
C VAL A 70 2.50 24.03 0.11
N GLU A 71 1.32 24.66 0.07
CA GLU A 71 1.15 26.08 0.37
C GLU A 71 1.56 26.42 1.81
N ASP A 72 1.18 25.58 2.78
CA ASP A 72 1.59 25.72 4.17
C ASP A 72 3.12 25.61 4.34
N ASP A 73 3.76 24.64 3.70
CA ASP A 73 5.21 24.45 3.77
C ASP A 73 5.97 25.56 3.05
N GLU A 74 5.47 26.06 1.93
CA GLU A 74 6.01 27.26 1.29
C GLU A 74 5.90 28.49 2.20
N SER A 75 4.79 28.65 2.92
CA SER A 75 4.60 29.76 3.86
C SER A 75 5.60 29.70 5.03
N LYS A 76 5.84 28.51 5.60
CA LYS A 76 6.86 28.27 6.64
C LYS A 76 8.27 28.54 6.12
N LEU A 77 8.57 28.13 4.89
CA LEU A 77 9.86 28.42 4.26
C LEU A 77 10.09 29.92 4.03
N ARG A 78 9.04 30.68 3.65
CA ARG A 78 9.13 32.14 3.53
C ARG A 78 9.37 32.80 4.90
N GLN A 79 8.73 32.33 5.96
CA GLN A 79 8.98 32.80 7.34
C GLN A 79 10.41 32.54 7.79
N LEU A 80 10.92 31.31 7.62
CA LEU A 80 12.29 30.96 7.99
C LEU A 80 13.35 31.77 7.22
N ARG A 81 13.10 32.08 5.95
CA ARG A 81 13.99 32.94 5.16
C ARG A 81 14.02 34.37 5.71
N GLN A 82 12.86 34.92 6.07
CA GLN A 82 12.77 36.25 6.68
C GLN A 82 13.47 36.29 8.04
N GLU A 83 13.27 35.27 8.89
CA GLU A 83 13.95 35.14 10.18
C GLU A 83 15.48 35.12 10.02
N SER A 84 16.00 34.27 9.13
CA SER A 84 17.42 34.23 8.76
C SER A 84 17.96 35.59 8.29
N GLU A 85 17.22 36.29 7.42
CA GLU A 85 17.60 37.63 6.96
C GLU A 85 17.60 38.66 8.09
N THR A 86 16.65 38.59 9.03
CA THR A 86 16.62 39.49 10.19
C THR A 86 17.76 39.22 11.17
N GLU A 87 18.09 37.96 11.43
CA GLU A 87 19.20 37.57 12.30
C GLU A 87 20.55 37.98 11.72
N THR A 88 20.75 37.77 10.41
CA THR A 88 21.99 38.22 9.74
C THR A 88 22.15 39.74 9.76
N ARG A 89 21.05 40.51 9.67
CA ARG A 89 21.09 41.97 9.84
C ARG A 89 21.45 42.37 11.28
N ARG A 90 20.84 41.75 12.29
CA ARG A 90 21.17 42.00 13.71
C ARG A 90 22.63 41.68 14.02
N ALA A 91 23.15 40.57 13.50
CA ALA A 91 24.56 40.20 13.68
C ALA A 91 25.54 41.20 13.04
N ARG A 92 25.20 41.77 11.87
CA ARG A 92 26.01 42.84 11.24
C ARG A 92 26.01 44.11 12.08
N GLN A 93 24.85 44.55 12.56
CA GLN A 93 24.74 45.73 13.43
C GLN A 93 25.53 45.56 14.73
N ALA A 94 25.47 44.38 15.34
CA ALA A 94 26.25 44.07 16.54
C ALA A 94 27.76 44.11 16.29
N LYS A 95 28.23 43.58 15.15
CA LYS A 95 29.64 43.68 14.74
C LYS A 95 30.10 45.11 14.46
N GLU A 96 29.27 45.92 13.83
CA GLU A 96 29.58 47.33 13.57
C GLU A 96 29.72 48.11 14.90
N ALA A 97 28.83 47.84 15.87
CA ALA A 97 28.93 48.41 17.21
C ALA A 97 30.18 47.94 17.99
N GLU A 98 30.56 46.67 17.88
CA GLU A 98 31.81 46.14 18.46
C GLU A 98 33.06 46.86 17.91
N ILE A 99 33.09 47.13 16.61
CA ILE A 99 34.19 47.87 15.97
C ILE A 99 34.23 49.32 16.47
N GLN A 100 33.09 49.98 16.63
CA GLN A 100 33.02 51.35 17.16
C GLN A 100 33.48 51.42 18.62
N LEU A 101 33.05 50.47 19.47
CA LEU A 101 33.44 50.42 20.87
C LEU A 101 34.93 50.09 21.04
N SER A 102 35.47 49.15 20.26
CA SER A 102 36.91 48.84 20.30
C SER A 102 37.78 50.03 19.87
N GLN A 103 37.34 50.82 18.89
CA GLN A 103 37.99 52.08 18.53
C GLN A 103 37.91 53.11 19.67
N ALA A 104 36.75 53.26 20.32
CA ALA A 104 36.59 54.15 21.47
C ALA A 104 37.49 53.75 22.66
N VAL A 105 37.61 52.45 22.96
CA VAL A 105 38.54 51.93 23.98
C VAL A 105 39.98 52.29 23.64
N SER A 106 40.41 52.07 22.39
CA SER A 106 41.79 52.41 21.99
C SER A 106 42.09 53.91 22.10
N ALA A 107 41.10 54.77 21.82
CA ALA A 107 41.23 56.21 21.98
C ALA A 107 41.31 56.61 23.46
N LEU A 108 40.50 56.00 24.33
CA LEU A 108 40.52 56.23 25.78
C LEU A 108 41.81 55.71 26.44
N GLU A 109 42.35 54.58 25.98
CA GLU A 109 43.65 54.09 26.46
C GLU A 109 44.78 55.07 26.11
N ALA A 110 44.76 55.64 24.90
CA ALA A 110 45.72 56.66 24.50
C ALA A 110 45.61 57.95 25.33
N THR A 111 44.39 58.41 25.67
CA THR A 111 44.20 59.59 26.52
C THR A 111 44.62 59.33 27.97
N VAL A 112 44.33 58.15 28.53
CA VAL A 112 44.78 57.74 29.86
C VAL A 112 46.31 57.70 29.94
N ASP A 113 46.98 57.11 28.94
CA ASP A 113 48.44 57.08 28.88
C ASP A 113 49.04 58.48 28.78
N GLN A 114 48.41 59.37 28.01
CA GLN A 114 48.83 60.76 27.89
C GLN A 114 48.67 61.51 29.22
N HIS A 115 47.53 61.34 29.92
CA HIS A 115 47.30 61.95 31.22
C HIS A 115 48.26 61.41 32.29
N TYR A 116 48.56 60.11 32.27
CA TYR A 116 49.55 59.49 33.16
C TYR A 116 50.94 60.10 32.98
N ARG A 117 51.40 60.27 31.73
CA ARG A 117 52.71 60.90 31.43
C ARG A 117 52.77 62.36 31.85
N VAL A 118 51.68 63.12 31.66
CA VAL A 118 51.61 64.51 32.13
C VAL A 118 51.65 64.58 33.65
N LEU A 119 50.99 63.65 34.34
CA LEU A 119 50.97 63.57 35.80
C LEU A 119 52.33 63.16 36.37
N SER A 120 53.03 62.21 35.74
CA SER A 120 54.38 61.81 36.16
C SER A 120 55.38 62.97 35.99
N GLY A 121 55.36 63.66 34.85
CA GLY A 121 56.24 64.81 34.62
C GLY A 121 55.97 65.97 35.59
N LYS A 122 54.71 66.25 35.95
CA LYS A 122 54.39 67.27 36.96
C LYS A 122 54.82 66.87 38.38
N ARG A 123 54.79 65.58 38.71
CA ARG A 123 55.28 65.07 40.00
C ARG A 123 56.80 65.14 40.10
N GLU A 124 57.51 64.85 39.01
CA GLU A 124 58.97 64.99 38.94
C GLU A 124 59.38 66.45 39.21
N ILE A 125 58.74 67.42 38.53
CA ILE A 125 58.97 68.86 38.77
C ILE A 125 58.63 69.27 40.21
N ALA A 126 57.55 68.73 40.78
CA ALA A 126 57.20 69.02 42.18
C ALA A 126 58.25 68.48 43.17
N VAL A 127 58.79 67.28 42.92
CA VAL A 127 59.86 66.69 43.73
C VAL A 127 61.16 67.49 43.57
N GLU A 128 61.51 67.92 42.36
CA GLU A 128 62.68 68.78 42.12
C GLU A 128 62.58 70.10 42.88
N LEU A 129 61.41 70.76 42.87
CA LEU A 129 61.18 71.99 43.63
C LEU A 129 61.18 71.77 45.15
N GLU A 130 60.72 70.61 45.63
CA GLU A 130 60.85 70.25 47.05
C GLU A 130 62.30 70.02 47.47
N GLU A 131 63.12 69.39 46.61
CA GLU A 131 64.55 69.22 46.87
C GLU A 131 65.31 70.55 46.79
N GLU A 132 65.02 71.42 45.82
CA GLU A 132 65.55 72.79 45.76
C GLU A 132 65.18 73.61 47.02
N ALA A 133 63.95 73.45 47.52
CA ALA A 133 63.53 74.07 48.78
C ALA A 133 64.32 73.51 49.98
N LYS A 134 64.57 72.20 50.05
CA LYS A 134 65.40 71.58 51.09
C LYS A 134 66.86 72.04 51.00
N GLU A 135 67.43 72.14 49.81
CA GLU A 135 68.79 72.62 49.57
C GLU A 135 68.96 74.09 49.94
N LEU A 136 67.99 74.95 49.60
CA LEU A 136 67.97 76.35 50.05
C LEU A 136 67.89 76.42 51.58
N VAL A 137 67.01 75.65 52.22
CA VAL A 137 66.91 75.60 53.70
C VAL A 137 68.21 75.08 54.33
N ALA A 138 68.88 74.09 53.75
CA ALA A 138 70.16 73.57 54.21
C ALA A 138 71.34 74.56 54.00
N ALA A 139 71.39 75.24 52.85
CA ALA A 139 72.33 76.32 52.56
C ALA A 139 72.13 77.53 53.49
N HIS A 140 70.92 77.73 54.01
CA HIS A 140 70.61 78.76 55.00
C HIS A 140 70.99 78.37 56.42
N LEU A 141 70.78 77.11 56.84
CA LEU A 141 71.24 76.61 58.14
C LEU A 141 72.78 76.70 58.30
N SER A 142 73.53 76.67 57.20
CA SER A 142 74.98 76.81 57.18
C SER A 142 75.51 78.26 57.13
N ARG A 143 74.68 79.27 56.83
CA ARG A 143 75.06 80.71 56.78
C ARG A 143 74.46 81.50 57.95
N GLN A 144 74.85 81.18 59.18
CA GLN A 144 74.55 82.04 60.33
C GLN A 144 75.49 83.26 60.33
N ARG A 145 74.99 84.41 59.85
CA ARG A 145 75.31 85.82 60.23
C ARG A 145 75.35 86.79 59.02
N VAL A 146 74.17 87.21 58.51
CA VAL A 146 73.87 88.58 57.97
C VAL A 146 72.33 88.76 58.06
N GLY A 147 71.86 89.93 58.52
CA GLY A 147 70.49 90.19 58.96
C GLY A 147 69.48 90.67 57.91
N ASP A 148 68.20 90.63 58.32
CA ASP A 148 66.94 91.26 57.88
C ASP A 148 66.62 91.46 56.39
N GLU A 149 67.52 91.94 55.55
CA GLU A 149 67.30 92.05 54.09
C GLU A 149 67.21 90.67 53.43
N LEU A 150 67.99 89.71 53.95
CA LEU A 150 67.92 88.30 53.58
C LEU A 150 66.61 87.64 54.03
N ALA A 151 66.02 88.06 55.15
CA ALA A 151 64.76 87.50 55.65
C ALA A 151 63.54 87.98 54.85
N ALA A 152 63.59 89.20 54.28
CA ALA A 152 62.57 89.70 53.38
C ALA A 152 62.62 89.00 52.01
N ALA A 153 63.80 88.88 51.40
CA ALA A 153 64.00 88.10 50.19
C ALA A 153 63.63 86.61 50.37
N GLN A 154 63.92 86.03 51.54
CA GLN A 154 63.50 84.67 51.89
C GLN A 154 61.98 84.54 51.98
N ARG A 155 61.26 85.53 52.53
CA ARG A 155 59.79 85.49 52.59
C ARG A 155 59.16 85.63 51.21
N GLU A 156 59.72 86.44 50.33
CA GLU A 156 59.26 86.56 48.94
C GLU A 156 59.55 85.29 48.11
N VAL A 157 60.76 84.73 48.21
CA VAL A 157 61.13 83.50 47.49
C VAL A 157 60.40 82.27 48.04
N SER A 158 60.25 82.15 49.36
CA SER A 158 59.46 81.04 49.94
C SER A 158 57.97 81.18 49.64
N SER A 159 57.38 82.38 49.70
CA SER A 159 55.97 82.55 49.36
C SER A 159 55.69 82.29 47.87
N THR A 160 56.59 82.71 46.98
CA THR A 160 56.47 82.38 45.55
C THR A 160 56.61 80.88 45.29
N LEU A 161 57.57 80.21 45.95
CA LEU A 161 57.70 78.75 45.87
C LEU A 161 56.48 78.01 46.43
N TRP A 162 55.94 78.41 47.57
CA TRP A 162 54.75 77.78 48.14
C TRP A 162 53.50 78.00 47.27
N VAL A 163 53.34 79.18 46.67
CA VAL A 163 52.23 79.47 45.75
C VAL A 163 52.37 78.68 44.44
N THR A 164 53.59 78.50 43.90
CA THR A 164 53.78 77.64 42.72
C THR A 164 53.56 76.16 43.06
N LEU A 165 53.95 75.71 44.24
CA LEU A 165 53.73 74.34 44.72
C LEU A 165 52.25 74.06 44.98
N ASP A 166 51.51 75.00 45.57
CA ASP A 166 50.05 74.90 45.77
C ASP A 166 49.29 74.88 44.44
N ASN A 167 49.67 75.74 43.48
CA ASN A 167 49.09 75.74 42.14
C ASN A 167 49.38 74.43 41.38
N LEU A 168 50.57 73.84 41.55
CA LEU A 168 50.90 72.54 40.98
C LEU A 168 50.12 71.41 41.66
N ASN A 169 49.97 71.45 42.99
CA ASN A 169 49.17 70.48 43.74
C ASN A 169 47.70 70.49 43.31
N GLU A 170 47.10 71.67 43.12
CA GLU A 170 45.72 71.77 42.62
C GLU A 170 45.60 71.24 41.18
N GLN A 171 46.59 71.48 40.32
CA GLN A 171 46.62 70.90 38.98
C GLN A 171 46.80 69.37 38.99
N VAL A 172 47.58 68.82 39.93
CA VAL A 172 47.73 67.37 40.12
C VAL A 172 46.41 66.78 40.60
N ARG A 173 45.70 67.46 41.51
CA ARG A 173 44.39 67.02 41.99
C ARG A 173 43.33 67.00 40.88
N VAL A 174 43.24 68.05 40.06
CA VAL A 174 42.29 68.11 38.93
C VAL A 174 42.59 67.04 37.89
N THR A 175 43.87 66.79 37.59
CA THR A 175 44.25 65.73 36.64
C THR A 175 44.06 64.32 37.22
N ALA A 176 44.21 64.13 38.54
CA ALA A 176 43.85 62.89 39.22
C ALA A 176 42.34 62.61 39.19
N CYS A 177 41.49 63.61 39.42
CA CYS A 177 40.03 63.43 39.29
C CYS A 177 39.62 63.02 37.87
N ARG A 178 40.16 63.69 36.83
CA ARG A 178 39.90 63.33 35.43
C ARG A 178 40.40 61.93 35.06
N LEU A 179 41.50 61.49 35.68
CA LEU A 179 42.01 60.13 35.51
C LEU A 179 41.05 59.09 36.10
N GLU A 180 40.46 59.35 37.27
CA GLU A 180 39.48 58.45 37.88
C GLU A 180 38.15 58.41 37.11
N GLU A 181 37.69 59.53 36.57
CA GLU A 181 36.54 59.58 35.66
C GLU A 181 36.78 58.73 34.40
N ALA A 182 37.94 58.89 33.75
CA ALA A 182 38.33 58.09 32.60
C ALA A 182 38.49 56.59 32.93
N ARG A 183 38.95 56.25 34.14
CA ARG A 183 38.99 54.85 34.63
C ARG A 183 37.60 54.27 34.83
N GLY A 184 36.66 55.07 35.33
CA GLY A 184 35.24 54.70 35.48
C GLY A 184 34.56 54.45 34.14
N GLU A 185 34.74 55.35 33.17
CA GLU A 185 34.24 55.19 31.80
C GLU A 185 34.84 53.97 31.11
N ARG A 186 36.15 53.73 31.26
CA ARG A 186 36.80 52.52 30.74
C ARG A 186 36.19 51.24 31.31
N LEU A 187 35.93 51.20 32.62
CA LEU A 187 35.29 50.05 33.27
C LEU A 187 33.88 49.81 32.74
N HIS A 188 33.10 50.87 32.52
CA HIS A 188 31.77 50.75 31.95
C HIS A 188 31.81 50.21 30.51
N VAL A 189 32.72 50.71 29.67
CA VAL A 189 32.85 50.24 28.28
C VAL A 189 33.31 48.79 28.23
N LEU A 190 34.21 48.37 29.14
CA LEU A 190 34.61 46.96 29.25
C LEU A 190 33.43 46.04 29.61
N GLN A 191 32.54 46.48 30.51
CA GLN A 191 31.33 45.73 30.84
C GLN A 191 30.36 45.61 29.65
N GLU A 192 30.22 46.66 28.84
CA GLU A 192 29.41 46.62 27.62
C GLU A 192 30.02 45.69 26.54
N VAL A 193 31.34 45.70 26.39
CA VAL A 193 32.05 44.77 25.50
C VAL A 193 31.84 43.32 25.94
N ASP A 194 31.94 43.04 27.24
CA ASP A 194 31.69 41.69 27.77
C ASP A 194 30.24 41.24 27.54
N ALA A 195 29.25 42.14 27.71
CA ALA A 195 27.85 41.87 27.42
C ALA A 195 27.61 41.59 25.93
N MET A 196 28.26 42.34 25.04
CA MET A 196 28.18 42.15 23.58
C MET A 196 28.86 40.84 23.14
N GLN A 197 29.98 40.46 23.76
CA GLN A 197 30.64 39.18 23.51
C GLN A 197 29.75 38.00 23.89
N LEU A 198 29.03 38.09 25.01
CA LEU A 198 28.04 37.08 25.40
C LEU A 198 26.89 36.99 24.38
N ALA A 199 26.34 38.13 23.95
CA ALA A 199 25.29 38.18 22.93
C ALA A 199 25.75 37.58 21.58
N LEU A 200 26.98 37.85 21.17
CA LEU A 200 27.59 37.26 19.97
C LEU A 200 27.79 35.74 20.10
N GLN A 201 28.21 35.25 21.28
CA GLN A 201 28.34 33.82 21.52
C GLN A 201 27.00 33.09 21.43
N ASP A 202 25.93 33.69 21.95
CA ASP A 202 24.60 33.09 21.87
C ASP A 202 24.07 33.10 20.43
N ALA A 203 24.22 34.19 19.68
CA ALA A 203 23.87 34.24 18.25
C ALA A 203 24.63 33.19 17.41
N VAL A 204 25.91 32.91 17.74
CA VAL A 204 26.70 31.85 17.08
C VAL A 204 26.17 30.46 17.42
N LYS A 205 25.68 30.22 18.65
CA LYS A 205 25.04 28.95 19.02
C LYS A 205 23.75 28.75 18.25
N ASP A 206 22.89 29.77 18.18
CA ASP A 206 21.62 29.73 17.45
C ASP A 206 21.85 29.46 15.95
N GLN A 207 22.86 30.09 15.36
CA GLN A 207 23.25 29.83 13.97
C GLN A 207 23.77 28.39 13.75
N ALA A 208 24.47 27.82 14.74
CA ALA A 208 24.91 26.42 14.66
C ALA A 208 23.73 25.44 14.78
N GLU A 209 22.71 25.78 15.56
CA GLU A 209 21.49 24.99 15.71
C GLU A 209 20.61 25.04 14.46
N SER A 210 20.43 26.21 13.85
CA SER A 210 19.72 26.35 12.57
C SER A 210 20.42 25.59 11.44
N LEU A 211 21.75 25.60 11.39
CA LEU A 211 22.53 24.78 10.44
C LEU A 211 22.37 23.27 10.68
N ARG A 212 22.22 22.82 11.92
CA ARG A 212 21.92 21.41 12.23
C ARG A 212 20.51 21.04 11.77
N ALA A 213 19.52 21.91 11.97
CA ALA A 213 18.16 21.73 11.48
C ALA A 213 18.13 21.63 9.94
N LEU A 214 18.83 22.51 9.23
CA LEU A 214 18.95 22.45 7.77
C LEU A 214 19.63 21.17 7.28
N LYS A 215 20.66 20.68 7.98
CA LYS A 215 21.29 19.38 7.66
C LYS A 215 20.31 18.23 7.84
N LEU A 216 19.48 18.25 8.87
CA LEU A 216 18.45 17.23 9.10
C LEU A 216 17.43 17.21 7.96
N VAL A 217 16.93 18.39 7.55
CA VAL A 217 16.01 18.52 6.42
C VAL A 217 16.65 17.98 5.14
N ASN A 218 17.92 18.30 4.87
CA ASN A 218 18.63 17.78 3.69
C ASN A 218 18.77 16.25 3.69
N VAL A 219 19.00 15.65 4.87
CA VAL A 219 19.01 14.17 5.01
C VAL A 219 17.61 13.60 4.74
N GLN A 220 16.55 14.21 5.27
CA GLN A 220 15.17 13.78 5.02
C GLN A 220 14.77 13.89 3.55
N THR A 221 15.11 14.98 2.85
CA THR A 221 14.86 15.11 1.40
C THR A 221 15.64 14.07 0.60
N SER A 222 16.90 13.79 0.95
CA SER A 222 17.66 12.73 0.28
C SER A 222 17.05 11.33 0.46
N GLN A 223 16.45 11.06 1.63
CA GLN A 223 15.73 9.81 1.88
C GLN A 223 14.44 9.73 1.04
N LEU A 224 13.70 10.83 0.93
CA LEU A 224 12.53 10.89 0.05
C LEU A 224 12.91 10.67 -1.42
N ASP A 225 14.00 11.28 -1.90
CA ASP A 225 14.48 11.07 -3.27
C ASP A 225 14.81 9.58 -3.53
N THR A 226 15.46 8.90 -2.57
CA THR A 226 15.73 7.47 -2.70
C THR A 226 14.44 6.63 -2.75
N GLN A 227 13.43 6.97 -1.94
CA GLN A 227 12.13 6.30 -1.96
C GLN A 227 11.37 6.54 -3.27
N VAL A 228 11.45 7.75 -3.83
CA VAL A 228 10.86 8.07 -5.14
C VAL A 228 11.52 7.25 -6.25
N LEU A 229 12.85 7.07 -6.21
CA LEU A 229 13.57 6.22 -7.17
C LEU A 229 13.20 4.74 -7.04
N GLU A 230 13.01 4.23 -5.82
CA GLU A 230 12.54 2.86 -5.59
C GLU A 230 11.11 2.66 -6.09
N ASN A 231 10.22 3.63 -5.86
CA ASN A 231 8.86 3.63 -6.39
C ASN A 231 8.82 3.72 -7.93
N ALA A 232 9.73 4.47 -8.55
CA ALA A 232 9.83 4.51 -10.02
C ALA A 232 10.21 3.13 -10.58
N LYS A 233 11.18 2.45 -9.96
CA LYS A 233 11.57 1.08 -10.34
C LYS A 233 10.44 0.07 -10.14
N SER A 234 9.67 0.17 -9.06
CA SER A 234 8.53 -0.73 -8.84
C SER A 234 7.41 -0.49 -9.86
N MET A 235 7.18 0.76 -10.26
CA MET A 235 6.26 1.10 -11.34
C MET A 235 6.72 0.57 -12.71
N GLU A 236 8.02 0.60 -13.03
CA GLU A 236 8.57 -0.02 -14.25
C GLU A 236 8.27 -1.52 -14.29
N VAL A 237 8.51 -2.25 -13.19
CA VAL A 237 8.17 -3.68 -13.08
C VAL A 237 6.66 -3.91 -13.25
N LEU A 238 5.81 -3.05 -12.68
CA LEU A 238 4.36 -3.15 -12.88
C LEU A 238 3.95 -2.92 -14.34
N LEU A 239 4.61 -2.00 -15.05
CA LEU A 239 4.38 -1.79 -16.49
C LEU A 239 4.81 -3.01 -17.32
N GLU A 240 5.96 -3.61 -17.00
CA GLU A 240 6.43 -4.85 -17.64
C GLU A 240 5.44 -5.99 -17.43
N THR A 241 4.98 -6.22 -16.20
CA THR A 241 3.97 -7.26 -15.92
C THR A 241 2.61 -6.98 -16.58
N ALA A 242 2.22 -5.70 -16.72
CA ALA A 242 1.01 -5.33 -17.45
C ALA A 242 1.15 -5.64 -18.94
N HIS A 243 2.32 -5.37 -19.52
CA HIS A 243 2.61 -5.68 -20.92
C HIS A 243 2.68 -7.19 -21.18
N GLU A 244 3.24 -7.98 -20.26
CA GLU A 244 3.19 -9.45 -20.33
C GLU A 244 1.76 -9.98 -20.28
N LYS A 245 0.91 -9.42 -19.41
CA LYS A 245 -0.52 -9.78 -19.36
C LYS A 245 -1.25 -9.41 -20.64
N GLU A 246 -0.91 -8.29 -21.26
CA GLU A 246 -1.47 -7.88 -22.55
C GLU A 246 -1.05 -8.84 -23.67
N LYS A 247 0.21 -9.26 -23.71
CA LYS A 247 0.69 -10.31 -24.64
C LYS A 247 -0.06 -11.62 -24.44
N LEU A 248 -0.18 -12.10 -23.19
CA LEU A 248 -0.95 -13.31 -22.87
C LEU A 248 -2.41 -13.21 -23.28
N ARG A 249 -3.03 -12.03 -23.11
CA ARG A 249 -4.41 -11.78 -23.60
C ARG A 249 -4.48 -11.83 -25.12
N GLY A 250 -3.49 -11.27 -25.81
CA GLY A 250 -3.37 -11.37 -27.27
C GLY A 250 -3.27 -12.81 -27.75
N ASP A 251 -2.43 -13.63 -27.12
CA ASP A 251 -2.27 -15.06 -27.43
C ASP A 251 -3.56 -15.85 -27.17
N LEU A 252 -4.25 -15.57 -26.05
CA LEU A 252 -5.56 -16.16 -25.75
C LEU A 252 -6.63 -15.74 -26.77
N HIS A 253 -6.60 -14.49 -27.24
CA HIS A 253 -7.53 -14.04 -28.27
C HIS A 253 -7.25 -14.75 -29.61
N ALA A 254 -5.99 -14.83 -30.03
CA ALA A 254 -5.60 -15.51 -31.25
C ALA A 254 -5.90 -17.03 -31.21
N THR A 255 -5.79 -17.67 -30.04
CA THR A 255 -6.21 -19.07 -29.88
C THR A 255 -7.72 -19.23 -29.93
N LEU A 256 -8.49 -18.33 -29.33
CA LEU A 256 -9.95 -18.31 -29.46
C LEU A 256 -10.40 -18.11 -30.92
N GLU A 257 -9.80 -17.17 -31.65
CA GLU A 257 -10.09 -16.95 -33.07
C GLU A 257 -9.80 -18.19 -33.92
N ARG A 258 -8.67 -18.87 -33.67
CA ARG A 258 -8.37 -20.16 -34.31
C ARG A 258 -9.43 -21.21 -34.02
N LEU A 259 -9.81 -21.40 -32.76
CA LEU A 259 -10.82 -22.38 -32.36
C LEU A 259 -12.21 -22.05 -32.93
N LEU A 260 -12.56 -20.77 -33.05
CA LEU A 260 -13.78 -20.33 -33.72
C LEU A 260 -13.71 -20.61 -35.22
N GLY A 261 -12.56 -20.40 -35.86
CA GLY A 261 -12.31 -20.78 -37.25
C GLY A 261 -12.47 -22.28 -37.49
N ASP A 262 -11.85 -23.11 -36.64
CA ASP A 262 -11.94 -24.57 -36.71
C ASP A 262 -13.38 -25.06 -36.49
N ASN A 263 -14.12 -24.46 -35.54
CA ASN A 263 -15.53 -24.78 -35.34
C ASN A 263 -16.39 -24.42 -36.57
N LYS A 264 -16.13 -23.29 -37.23
CA LYS A 264 -16.81 -22.92 -38.48
C LYS A 264 -16.51 -23.94 -39.59
N LEU A 265 -15.25 -24.36 -39.75
CA LEU A 265 -14.87 -25.38 -40.72
C LEU A 265 -15.52 -26.74 -40.42
N GLN A 266 -15.58 -27.14 -39.15
CA GLN A 266 -16.29 -28.35 -38.74
C GLN A 266 -17.80 -28.26 -38.99
N ALA A 267 -18.44 -27.12 -38.71
CA ALA A 267 -19.85 -26.88 -39.01
C ALA A 267 -20.12 -27.00 -40.51
N LEU A 268 -19.32 -26.34 -41.35
CA LEU A 268 -19.39 -26.47 -42.81
C LEU A 268 -19.22 -27.92 -43.27
N SER A 269 -18.31 -28.70 -42.66
CA SER A 269 -18.16 -30.11 -42.99
C SER A 269 -19.39 -30.97 -42.61
N ARG A 270 -20.08 -30.61 -41.52
CA ARG A 270 -21.33 -31.27 -41.08
C ARG A 270 -22.48 -30.87 -42.00
N ASP A 271 -22.56 -29.62 -42.40
CA ASP A 271 -23.58 -29.12 -43.31
C ASP A 271 -23.40 -29.71 -44.72
N LEU A 272 -22.17 -29.82 -45.23
CA LEU A 272 -21.89 -30.55 -46.47
C LEU A 272 -22.27 -32.04 -46.39
N LYS A 273 -22.10 -32.68 -45.22
CA LYS A 273 -22.57 -34.06 -45.00
C LYS A 273 -24.11 -34.12 -44.97
N ARG A 274 -24.77 -33.17 -44.30
CA ARG A 274 -26.23 -33.05 -44.28
C ARG A 274 -26.77 -32.82 -45.68
N GLU A 275 -26.23 -31.88 -46.44
CA GLU A 275 -26.60 -31.65 -47.85
C GLU A 275 -26.44 -32.91 -48.71
N ARG A 276 -25.40 -33.72 -48.48
CA ARG A 276 -25.24 -35.01 -49.17
C ARG A 276 -26.34 -35.99 -48.78
N TYR A 277 -26.68 -36.10 -47.49
CA TYR A 277 -27.78 -36.94 -47.03
C TYR A 277 -29.13 -36.42 -47.53
N ASP A 278 -29.38 -35.11 -47.51
CA ASP A 278 -30.59 -34.48 -48.03
C ASP A 278 -30.70 -34.69 -49.54
N ARG A 279 -29.60 -34.62 -50.30
CA ARG A 279 -29.58 -34.99 -51.72
C ARG A 279 -29.90 -36.47 -51.93
N GLN A 280 -29.41 -37.37 -51.08
CA GLN A 280 -29.75 -38.80 -51.16
C GLN A 280 -31.21 -39.06 -50.80
N VAL A 281 -31.73 -38.40 -49.76
CA VAL A 281 -33.13 -38.48 -49.35
C VAL A 281 -34.03 -37.89 -50.43
N HIS A 282 -33.68 -36.74 -51.01
CA HIS A 282 -34.40 -36.17 -52.14
C HIS A 282 -34.33 -37.04 -53.38
N ALA A 283 -33.19 -37.69 -53.68
CA ALA A 283 -33.11 -38.65 -54.77
C ALA A 283 -34.00 -39.87 -54.53
N LEU A 284 -34.09 -40.36 -53.29
CA LEU A 284 -34.99 -41.44 -52.90
C LEU A 284 -36.47 -41.01 -52.94
N GLN A 285 -36.78 -39.81 -52.43
CA GLN A 285 -38.12 -39.23 -52.51
C GLN A 285 -38.53 -39.03 -53.96
N LYS A 286 -37.64 -38.49 -54.80
CA LYS A 286 -37.86 -38.34 -56.23
C LYS A 286 -38.01 -39.69 -56.92
N ALA A 287 -37.23 -40.71 -56.57
CA ALA A 287 -37.43 -42.06 -57.11
C ALA A 287 -38.78 -42.67 -56.67
N VAL A 288 -39.22 -42.41 -55.44
CA VAL A 288 -40.55 -42.83 -54.95
C VAL A 288 -41.67 -42.04 -55.62
N GLU A 289 -41.48 -40.74 -55.84
CA GLU A 289 -42.40 -39.89 -56.59
C GLU A 289 -42.44 -40.28 -58.06
N ASP A 290 -41.31 -40.58 -58.69
CA ASP A 290 -41.22 -41.09 -60.06
C ASP A 290 -41.91 -42.46 -60.17
N LEU A 291 -41.77 -43.35 -59.19
CA LEU A 291 -42.51 -44.62 -59.14
C LEU A 291 -44.02 -44.40 -58.96
N ARG A 292 -44.42 -43.45 -58.09
CA ARG A 292 -45.83 -43.08 -57.90
C ARG A 292 -46.39 -42.36 -59.13
N ASP A 293 -45.58 -41.58 -59.82
CA ASP A 293 -45.92 -40.89 -61.06
C ASP A 293 -45.98 -41.87 -62.21
N ASP A 294 -45.15 -42.92 -62.24
CA ASP A 294 -45.25 -44.00 -63.23
C ASP A 294 -46.45 -44.89 -62.96
N GLU A 295 -46.78 -45.19 -61.69
CA GLU A 295 -48.05 -45.80 -61.30
C GLU A 295 -49.23 -44.90 -61.70
N ALA A 296 -49.17 -43.61 -61.41
CA ALA A 296 -50.20 -42.64 -61.79
C ALA A 296 -50.28 -42.46 -63.31
N ARG A 297 -49.17 -42.47 -64.04
CA ARG A 297 -49.12 -42.42 -65.51
C ARG A 297 -49.62 -43.71 -66.13
N SER A 298 -49.40 -44.88 -65.51
CA SER A 298 -50.02 -46.13 -65.95
C SER A 298 -51.52 -46.14 -65.69
N LEU A 299 -51.97 -45.59 -64.57
CA LEU A 299 -53.38 -45.39 -64.25
C LEU A 299 -54.02 -44.31 -65.13
N ILE A 300 -53.29 -43.25 -65.48
CA ILE A 300 -53.73 -42.20 -66.40
C ILE A 300 -53.71 -42.74 -67.82
N SER A 301 -52.71 -43.51 -68.26
CA SER A 301 -52.67 -44.16 -69.58
C SER A 301 -53.82 -45.13 -69.72
N THR A 302 -54.06 -45.99 -68.73
CA THR A 302 -55.23 -46.90 -68.76
C THR A 302 -56.55 -46.14 -68.68
N ARG A 303 -56.63 -45.02 -67.93
CA ARG A 303 -57.80 -44.13 -67.94
C ARG A 303 -57.95 -43.35 -69.23
N CYS A 304 -56.85 -42.98 -69.90
CA CYS A 304 -56.81 -42.27 -71.17
C CYS A 304 -57.16 -43.24 -72.29
N GLU A 305 -56.63 -44.46 -72.30
CA GLU A 305 -57.05 -45.56 -73.17
C GLU A 305 -58.53 -45.89 -72.93
N GLN A 306 -58.99 -45.95 -71.68
CA GLN A 306 -60.41 -46.13 -71.38
C GLN A 306 -61.25 -44.92 -71.80
N ALA A 307 -60.75 -43.69 -71.64
CA ALA A 307 -61.41 -42.47 -72.06
C ALA A 307 -61.38 -42.30 -73.58
N GLU A 308 -60.35 -42.77 -74.27
CA GLU A 308 -60.21 -42.84 -75.73
C GLU A 308 -61.10 -43.94 -76.27
N ILE A 309 -61.18 -45.10 -75.63
CA ILE A 309 -62.17 -46.14 -75.96
C ILE A 309 -63.59 -45.60 -75.74
N GLN A 310 -63.82 -44.88 -74.64
CA GLN A 310 -65.10 -44.23 -74.36
C GLN A 310 -65.40 -43.10 -75.34
N GLN A 311 -64.40 -42.29 -75.72
CA GLN A 311 -64.52 -41.23 -76.71
C GLN A 311 -64.72 -41.81 -78.10
N LEU A 312 -64.04 -42.88 -78.48
CA LEU A 312 -64.25 -43.59 -79.74
C LEU A 312 -65.61 -44.28 -79.74
N CYS A 313 -66.07 -44.82 -78.62
CA CYS A 313 -67.43 -45.33 -78.46
C CYS A 313 -68.48 -44.20 -78.48
N GLN A 314 -68.20 -43.04 -77.90
CA GLN A 314 -69.05 -41.86 -77.94
C GLN A 314 -69.09 -41.27 -79.35
N GLN A 315 -67.95 -41.05 -79.99
CA GLN A 315 -67.80 -40.65 -81.39
C GLN A 315 -68.46 -41.66 -82.32
N ARG A 316 -68.35 -42.96 -82.05
CA ARG A 316 -69.07 -43.99 -82.82
C ARG A 316 -70.58 -43.91 -82.60
N ARG A 317 -71.04 -43.70 -81.36
CA ARG A 317 -72.46 -43.43 -81.07
C ARG A 317 -72.94 -42.11 -81.66
N GLU A 318 -72.10 -41.08 -81.70
CA GLU A 318 -72.35 -39.78 -82.32
C GLU A 318 -72.38 -39.89 -83.83
N LEU A 319 -71.50 -40.68 -84.45
CA LEU A 319 -71.50 -40.99 -85.87
C LEU A 319 -72.70 -41.86 -86.24
N GLU A 320 -73.02 -42.89 -85.45
CA GLU A 320 -74.25 -43.67 -85.58
C GLU A 320 -75.48 -42.76 -85.43
N HIS A 321 -75.46 -41.80 -84.50
CA HIS A 321 -76.50 -40.79 -84.33
C HIS A 321 -76.54 -39.79 -85.49
N VAL A 322 -75.40 -39.38 -86.07
CA VAL A 322 -75.35 -38.51 -87.26
C VAL A 322 -75.82 -39.27 -88.49
N ILE A 323 -75.53 -40.56 -88.61
CA ILE A 323 -76.06 -41.44 -89.66
C ILE A 323 -77.57 -41.55 -89.48
N LEU A 324 -78.07 -41.83 -88.26
CA LEU A 324 -79.49 -41.83 -87.96
C LEU A 324 -80.13 -40.47 -88.22
N LEU A 325 -79.52 -39.35 -87.86
CA LEU A 325 -80.00 -38.00 -88.18
C LEU A 325 -79.98 -37.72 -89.69
N CYS A 326 -79.01 -38.27 -90.43
CA CYS A 326 -78.94 -38.17 -91.88
C CYS A 326 -80.00 -39.06 -92.54
N GLU A 327 -80.27 -40.25 -91.99
CA GLU A 327 -81.34 -41.15 -92.41
C GLU A 327 -82.70 -40.57 -92.07
N GLU A 328 -82.89 -40.02 -90.89
CA GLU A 328 -84.04 -39.22 -90.47
C GLU A 328 -84.17 -38.00 -91.37
N LYS A 329 -83.09 -37.28 -91.71
CA LYS A 329 -83.15 -36.16 -92.67
C LYS A 329 -83.55 -36.65 -94.06
N ARG A 330 -83.06 -37.81 -94.52
CA ARG A 330 -83.46 -38.42 -95.79
C ARG A 330 -84.91 -38.88 -95.74
N GLN A 331 -85.37 -39.45 -94.64
CA GLN A 331 -86.76 -39.83 -94.38
C GLN A 331 -87.65 -38.59 -94.27
N LEU A 332 -87.19 -37.51 -93.65
CA LEU A 332 -87.87 -36.22 -93.54
C LEU A 332 -87.91 -35.53 -94.90
N LEU A 333 -86.84 -35.58 -95.70
CA LEU A 333 -86.85 -35.11 -97.08
C LEU A 333 -87.78 -35.97 -97.94
N ALA A 334 -87.79 -37.29 -97.77
CA ALA A 334 -88.70 -38.19 -98.46
C ALA A 334 -90.16 -38.00 -98.01
N GLN A 335 -90.40 -37.73 -96.73
CA GLN A 335 -91.72 -37.39 -96.18
C GLN A 335 -92.15 -35.99 -96.62
N GLN A 336 -91.24 -35.01 -96.70
CA GLN A 336 -91.53 -33.67 -97.21
C GLN A 336 -91.72 -33.68 -98.73
N GLN A 337 -91.01 -34.53 -99.47
CA GLN A 337 -91.24 -34.81 -100.89
C GLN A 337 -92.57 -35.53 -101.08
N ALA A 338 -92.87 -36.58 -100.31
CA ALA A 338 -94.18 -37.23 -100.34
C ALA A 338 -95.32 -36.29 -99.88
N ARG A 339 -95.07 -35.37 -98.93
CA ARG A 339 -96.00 -34.28 -98.56
C ARG A 339 -96.15 -33.29 -99.69
N ARG A 340 -95.07 -32.93 -100.40
CA ARG A 340 -95.12 -32.07 -101.57
C ARG A 340 -95.87 -32.74 -102.70
N ASP A 341 -95.63 -34.01 -102.98
CA ASP A 341 -96.31 -34.80 -104.01
C ASP A 341 -97.78 -35.05 -103.63
N ALA A 342 -98.09 -35.25 -102.35
CA ALA A 342 -99.46 -35.38 -101.86
C ALA A 342 -100.18 -34.03 -101.82
N LEU A 343 -99.50 -32.91 -101.54
CA LEU A 343 -100.06 -31.56 -101.61
C LEU A 343 -100.17 -31.07 -103.06
N GLU A 344 -99.25 -31.42 -103.95
CA GLU A 344 -99.32 -31.18 -105.39
C GLU A 344 -100.40 -32.08 -106.02
N GLY A 345 -100.53 -33.34 -105.57
CA GLY A 345 -101.60 -34.26 -105.95
C GLY A 345 -102.98 -33.81 -105.45
N ALA A 346 -103.07 -33.38 -104.18
CA ALA A 346 -104.26 -32.79 -103.61
C ALA A 346 -104.57 -31.43 -104.24
N ARG A 347 -103.58 -30.61 -104.59
CA ARG A 347 -103.77 -29.37 -105.36
C ARG A 347 -104.22 -29.65 -106.79
N ALA A 348 -103.69 -30.67 -107.45
CA ALA A 348 -104.11 -31.10 -108.78
C ALA A 348 -105.53 -31.72 -108.75
N GLN A 349 -105.91 -32.39 -107.67
CA GLN A 349 -107.29 -32.84 -107.41
C GLN A 349 -108.21 -31.65 -107.11
N MET A 350 -107.81 -30.72 -106.23
CA MET A 350 -108.57 -29.48 -105.95
C MET A 350 -108.69 -28.55 -107.16
N GLN A 351 -107.77 -28.59 -108.13
CA GLN A 351 -107.86 -27.84 -109.40
C GLN A 351 -108.65 -28.58 -110.50
N ARG A 352 -108.79 -29.90 -110.42
CA ARG A 352 -109.64 -30.70 -111.33
C ARG A 352 -111.10 -30.76 -110.86
N ASP A 353 -111.32 -30.59 -109.56
CA ASP A 353 -112.62 -30.66 -108.90
C ASP A 353 -113.15 -29.27 -108.51
N GLU A 354 -113.07 -28.27 -109.41
CA GLU A 354 -113.90 -27.05 -109.35
C GLU A 354 -115.34 -27.34 -109.79
N SER A 355 -115.96 -28.38 -109.24
CA SER A 355 -117.40 -28.44 -109.05
C SER A 355 -117.70 -29.46 -107.96
N THR A 356 -118.21 -28.95 -106.82
CA THR A 356 -118.74 -29.64 -105.63
C THR A 356 -117.74 -30.11 -104.55
N GLY A 357 -117.71 -29.35 -103.44
CA GLY A 357 -117.49 -29.88 -102.09
C GLY A 357 -116.20 -29.44 -101.39
N GLN A 358 -116.33 -28.51 -100.44
CA GLN A 358 -115.27 -28.16 -99.48
C GLN A 358 -114.77 -29.40 -98.70
N PRO A 359 -113.46 -29.51 -98.40
CA PRO A 359 -112.92 -30.64 -97.63
C PRO A 359 -113.45 -30.68 -96.19
N SER A 360 -113.58 -31.89 -95.63
CA SER A 360 -114.20 -32.13 -94.32
C SER A 360 -113.43 -31.44 -93.16
N PRO A 361 -114.12 -30.77 -92.21
CA PRO A 361 -113.50 -30.10 -91.06
C PRO A 361 -112.73 -31.01 -90.09
N ALA A 362 -112.88 -32.34 -90.19
CA ALA A 362 -112.15 -33.30 -89.34
C ALA A 362 -110.72 -33.51 -89.84
N ALA A 363 -110.51 -33.60 -91.16
CA ALA A 363 -109.19 -33.78 -91.75
C ALA A 363 -108.26 -32.57 -91.54
N LEU A 364 -108.83 -31.36 -91.48
CA LEU A 364 -108.07 -30.14 -91.16
C LEU A 364 -107.68 -30.05 -89.68
N ARG A 365 -108.51 -30.56 -88.75
CA ARG A 365 -108.16 -30.59 -87.31
C ARG A 365 -107.05 -31.57 -87.02
N ASP A 366 -107.07 -32.75 -87.63
CA ASP A 366 -105.99 -33.72 -87.47
C ASP A 366 -104.66 -33.20 -88.03
N MET A 367 -104.71 -32.43 -89.12
CA MET A 367 -103.55 -31.75 -89.68
C MET A 367 -103.03 -30.63 -88.76
N ILE A 368 -103.92 -29.82 -88.18
CA ILE A 368 -103.55 -28.76 -87.22
C ILE A 368 -102.96 -29.35 -85.93
N LEU A 369 -103.54 -30.43 -85.39
CA LEU A 369 -103.01 -31.11 -84.21
C LEU A 369 -101.67 -31.80 -84.50
N GLY A 370 -101.49 -32.34 -85.71
CA GLY A 370 -100.21 -32.87 -86.18
C GLY A 370 -99.12 -31.79 -86.28
N LEU A 371 -99.47 -30.60 -86.75
CA LEU A 371 -98.56 -29.46 -86.82
C LEU A 371 -98.24 -28.89 -85.43
N GLY A 372 -99.23 -28.77 -84.54
CA GLY A 372 -99.01 -28.28 -83.16
C GLY A 372 -98.11 -29.21 -82.33
N ARG A 373 -98.21 -30.53 -82.52
CA ARG A 373 -97.27 -31.48 -81.87
C ARG A 373 -95.85 -31.37 -82.44
N GLN A 374 -95.70 -30.99 -83.71
CA GLN A 374 -94.40 -30.82 -84.35
C GLN A 374 -93.76 -29.47 -83.97
N GLU A 375 -94.55 -28.43 -83.74
CA GLU A 375 -94.08 -27.13 -83.24
C GLU A 375 -93.50 -27.25 -81.82
N ALA A 376 -94.22 -27.89 -80.90
CA ALA A 376 -93.74 -28.13 -79.54
C ALA A 376 -92.41 -28.92 -79.51
N GLN A 377 -92.21 -29.88 -80.42
CA GLN A 377 -90.96 -30.64 -80.52
C GLN A 377 -89.79 -29.80 -81.05
N LEU A 378 -90.06 -28.76 -81.85
CA LEU A 378 -89.02 -27.84 -82.33
C LEU A 378 -88.66 -26.81 -81.25
N GLU A 379 -89.63 -26.32 -80.49
CA GLU A 379 -89.40 -25.42 -79.36
C GLU A 379 -88.52 -26.08 -78.29
N ASP A 380 -88.86 -27.29 -77.86
CA ASP A 380 -88.04 -28.12 -76.96
C ASP A 380 -86.59 -28.30 -77.44
N ARG A 381 -86.40 -28.39 -78.76
CA ARG A 381 -85.08 -28.56 -79.37
C ARG A 381 -84.29 -27.25 -79.42
N VAL A 382 -84.94 -26.09 -79.50
CA VAL A 382 -84.31 -24.76 -79.43
C VAL A 382 -83.92 -24.39 -78.00
N GLU A 383 -84.71 -24.77 -77.01
CA GLU A 383 -84.39 -24.49 -75.61
C GLU A 383 -83.12 -25.22 -75.16
N ARG A 384 -82.94 -26.48 -75.58
CA ARG A 384 -81.73 -27.27 -75.27
C ARG A 384 -80.46 -26.70 -75.92
N THR A 385 -80.55 -26.09 -77.10
CA THR A 385 -79.37 -25.46 -77.73
C THR A 385 -79.02 -24.13 -77.07
N ARG A 386 -80.02 -23.36 -76.63
CA ARG A 386 -79.80 -22.13 -75.86
C ARG A 386 -79.13 -22.39 -74.51
N ALA A 387 -79.55 -23.42 -73.77
CA ALA A 387 -78.94 -23.79 -72.49
C ALA A 387 -77.44 -24.15 -72.62
N LYS A 388 -77.07 -24.88 -73.68
CA LYS A 388 -75.67 -25.23 -73.94
C LYS A 388 -74.80 -24.03 -74.30
N LEU A 389 -75.39 -23.01 -74.94
CA LEU A 389 -74.68 -21.81 -75.32
C LEU A 389 -74.45 -20.87 -74.12
N THR A 390 -75.41 -20.82 -73.19
CA THR A 390 -75.24 -20.08 -71.93
C THR A 390 -74.15 -20.67 -71.04
N ASP A 391 -74.04 -22.01 -70.97
CA ASP A 391 -72.98 -22.67 -70.21
C ASP A 391 -71.58 -22.33 -70.75
N ALA A 392 -71.41 -22.30 -72.08
CA ALA A 392 -70.15 -21.93 -72.71
C ALA A 392 -69.76 -20.46 -72.48
N ILE A 393 -70.73 -19.53 -72.48
CA ILE A 393 -70.48 -18.12 -72.17
C ILE A 393 -70.02 -17.97 -70.71
N GLN A 394 -70.61 -18.73 -69.80
CA GLN A 394 -70.26 -18.69 -68.38
C GLN A 394 -68.80 -19.11 -68.14
N THR A 395 -68.34 -20.18 -68.81
CA THR A 395 -66.94 -20.62 -68.70
C THR A 395 -65.93 -19.59 -69.19
N PHE A 396 -66.25 -18.85 -70.26
CA PHE A 396 -65.37 -17.78 -70.76
C PHE A 396 -65.29 -16.58 -69.81
N MET A 397 -66.39 -16.21 -69.16
CA MET A 397 -66.38 -15.11 -68.18
C MET A 397 -65.53 -15.44 -66.94
N ASP A 398 -65.58 -16.69 -66.48
CA ASP A 398 -64.80 -17.11 -65.32
C ASP A 398 -63.29 -17.17 -65.60
N GLU A 399 -62.87 -17.44 -66.84
CA GLU A 399 -61.46 -17.32 -67.25
C GLU A 399 -61.01 -15.86 -67.35
N GLY A 400 -61.88 -14.96 -67.81
CA GLY A 400 -61.61 -13.52 -67.85
C GLY A 400 -61.28 -12.94 -66.46
N ARG A 401 -62.05 -13.32 -65.43
CA ARG A 401 -61.81 -12.86 -64.04
C ARG A 401 -60.46 -13.32 -63.49
N LYS A 402 -60.06 -14.56 -63.76
CA LYS A 402 -58.75 -15.09 -63.33
C LYS A 402 -57.58 -14.32 -63.95
N SER A 403 -57.73 -13.83 -65.19
CA SER A 403 -56.71 -13.01 -65.86
C SER A 403 -56.52 -11.65 -65.18
N GLU A 404 -57.60 -11.00 -64.74
CA GLU A 404 -57.54 -9.72 -64.03
C GLU A 404 -56.84 -9.82 -62.66
N GLU A 405 -57.10 -10.90 -61.92
CA GLU A 405 -56.43 -11.19 -60.64
C GLU A 405 -54.92 -11.36 -60.80
N VAL A 406 -54.48 -12.07 -61.85
CA VAL A 406 -53.05 -12.23 -62.18
C VAL A 406 -52.41 -10.89 -62.54
N ASN A 407 -53.08 -10.07 -63.34
CA ASN A 407 -52.57 -8.74 -63.71
C ASN A 407 -52.42 -7.81 -62.50
N ALA A 408 -53.36 -7.85 -61.54
CA ALA A 408 -53.26 -7.09 -60.30
C ALA A 408 -52.07 -7.55 -59.42
N ALA A 409 -51.81 -8.86 -59.35
CA ALA A 409 -50.67 -9.41 -58.62
C ALA A 409 -49.32 -8.97 -59.21
N VAL A 410 -49.20 -8.98 -60.55
CA VAL A 410 -48.00 -8.52 -61.26
C VAL A 410 -47.73 -7.03 -61.02
N ALA A 411 -48.76 -6.19 -61.07
CA ALA A 411 -48.63 -4.75 -60.80
C ALA A 411 -48.15 -4.45 -59.37
N ASN A 412 -48.64 -5.21 -58.37
CA ASN A 412 -48.19 -5.08 -56.98
C ASN A 412 -46.73 -5.52 -56.81
N MET A 413 -46.31 -6.61 -57.47
CA MET A 413 -44.93 -7.08 -57.44
C MET A 413 -43.95 -6.04 -58.02
N MET A 414 -44.33 -5.35 -59.11
CA MET A 414 -43.51 -4.30 -59.68
C MET A 414 -43.34 -3.10 -58.74
N LYS A 415 -44.39 -2.68 -58.02
CA LYS A 415 -44.30 -1.59 -57.04
C LYS A 415 -43.31 -1.90 -55.91
N VAL A 416 -43.34 -3.13 -55.38
CA VAL A 416 -42.43 -3.58 -54.32
C VAL A 416 -40.97 -3.61 -54.80
N LYS A 417 -40.74 -3.97 -56.07
CA LYS A 417 -39.40 -3.94 -56.66
C LYS A 417 -38.83 -2.52 -56.73
N TRP A 418 -39.63 -1.53 -57.13
CA TRP A 418 -39.19 -0.13 -57.19
C TRP A 418 -38.84 0.46 -55.83
N THR A 419 -39.60 0.12 -54.77
CA THR A 419 -39.26 0.57 -53.41
C THR A 419 -37.96 -0.04 -52.91
N LEU A 420 -37.69 -1.31 -53.22
CA LEU A 420 -36.45 -1.99 -52.80
C LEU A 420 -35.20 -1.37 -53.45
N VAL A 421 -35.30 -0.95 -54.71
CA VAL A 421 -34.19 -0.29 -55.43
C VAL A 421 -33.87 1.07 -54.80
N ALA A 422 -34.88 1.86 -54.45
CA ALA A 422 -34.67 3.15 -53.79
C ALA A 422 -34.01 3.00 -52.40
N ASP A 423 -34.41 2.01 -51.61
CA ASP A 423 -33.79 1.75 -50.30
C ASP A 423 -32.31 1.35 -50.44
N GLN A 424 -31.96 0.58 -51.46
CA GLN A 424 -30.58 0.18 -51.73
C GLN A 424 -29.68 1.38 -52.07
N GLU A 425 -30.15 2.31 -52.91
CA GLU A 425 -29.40 3.52 -53.27
C GLU A 425 -29.12 4.41 -52.05
N THR A 426 -30.07 4.54 -51.12
CA THR A 426 -29.86 5.32 -49.88
C THR A 426 -28.82 4.68 -48.95
N ALA A 427 -28.82 3.36 -48.83
CA ALA A 427 -27.85 2.63 -48.01
C ALA A 427 -26.43 2.75 -48.56
N GLU A 428 -26.27 2.69 -49.89
CA GLU A 428 -24.98 2.89 -50.57
C GLU A 428 -24.45 4.32 -50.36
N GLY A 429 -25.31 5.34 -50.43
CA GLY A 429 -24.94 6.73 -50.12
C GLY A 429 -24.45 6.94 -48.67
N HIS A 430 -25.11 6.32 -47.68
CA HIS A 430 -24.66 6.39 -46.29
C HIS A 430 -23.30 5.71 -46.06
N MET A 431 -23.04 4.59 -46.73
CA MET A 431 -21.77 3.88 -46.64
C MET A 431 -20.60 4.70 -47.18
N GLN A 432 -20.80 5.46 -48.25
CA GLN A 432 -19.78 6.34 -48.83
C GLN A 432 -19.42 7.48 -47.86
N LEU A 433 -20.41 8.14 -47.25
CA LEU A 433 -20.18 9.22 -46.27
C LEU A 433 -19.40 8.74 -45.03
N LEU A 434 -19.64 7.51 -44.58
CA LEU A 434 -18.90 6.91 -43.46
C LEU A 434 -17.43 6.65 -43.81
N LYS A 435 -17.15 6.19 -45.04
CA LYS A 435 -15.77 5.99 -45.53
C LYS A 435 -14.99 7.31 -45.62
N GLU A 436 -15.63 8.38 -46.08
CA GLU A 436 -14.98 9.70 -46.12
C GLU A 436 -14.64 10.22 -44.72
N ARG A 437 -15.52 9.99 -43.73
CA ARG A 437 -15.26 10.36 -42.33
C ARG A 437 -14.13 9.54 -41.70
N SER A 438 -14.05 8.24 -41.99
CA SER A 438 -12.95 7.42 -41.46
C SER A 438 -11.59 7.87 -42.00
N ASN A 439 -11.54 8.26 -43.29
CA ASN A 439 -10.31 8.73 -43.91
C ASN A 439 -9.82 10.04 -43.27
N LYS A 440 -10.72 11.01 -43.05
CA LYS A 440 -10.37 12.28 -42.37
C LYS A 440 -9.81 12.06 -40.96
N LEU A 441 -10.43 11.17 -40.18
CA LEU A 441 -9.92 10.83 -38.85
C LEU A 441 -8.54 10.16 -38.89
N SER A 442 -8.28 9.34 -39.92
CA SER A 442 -6.97 8.71 -40.10
C SER A 442 -5.87 9.73 -40.45
N GLU A 443 -6.20 10.74 -41.24
CA GLU A 443 -5.29 11.85 -41.57
C GLU A 443 -4.95 12.66 -40.31
N GLU A 444 -5.95 13.09 -39.53
CA GLU A 444 -5.74 13.82 -38.26
C GLU A 444 -4.90 13.04 -37.24
N LEU A 445 -5.09 11.72 -37.17
CA LEU A 445 -4.29 10.84 -36.32
C LEU A 445 -2.83 10.81 -36.76
N SER A 446 -2.57 10.72 -38.07
CA SER A 446 -1.23 10.68 -38.63
C SER A 446 -0.46 11.99 -38.40
N GLU A 447 -1.14 13.14 -38.50
CA GLU A 447 -0.57 14.45 -38.20
C GLU A 447 -0.16 14.58 -36.73
N ARG A 448 -1.00 14.10 -35.80
CA ARG A 448 -0.69 14.12 -34.37
C ARG A 448 0.44 13.15 -34.00
N GLN A 449 0.52 12.00 -34.66
CA GLN A 449 1.63 11.06 -34.48
C GLN A 449 2.96 11.64 -34.96
N ALA A 450 2.96 12.41 -36.06
CA ALA A 450 4.15 13.07 -36.58
C ALA A 450 4.69 14.18 -35.65
N LEU A 451 3.83 14.86 -34.87
CA LEU A 451 4.22 15.92 -33.93
C LEU A 451 4.72 15.39 -32.57
N LEU A 452 4.44 14.13 -32.24
CA LEU A 452 4.77 13.55 -30.94
C LEU A 452 6.29 13.52 -30.64
N PRO A 453 7.17 13.13 -31.59
CA PRO A 453 8.62 13.06 -31.34
C PRO A 453 9.25 14.44 -31.09
N SER A 454 8.79 15.49 -31.78
CA SER A 454 9.32 16.85 -31.58
C SER A 454 8.95 17.40 -30.20
N MET A 455 7.73 17.12 -29.74
CA MET A 455 7.28 17.45 -28.39
C MET A 455 8.06 16.70 -27.31
N GLN A 456 8.37 15.42 -27.52
CA GLN A 456 9.21 14.63 -26.62
C GLN A 456 10.64 15.17 -26.56
N ALA A 457 11.25 15.51 -27.71
CA ALA A 457 12.58 16.10 -27.77
C ALA A 457 12.65 17.42 -26.98
N LEU A 458 11.68 18.33 -27.19
CA LEU A 458 11.63 19.61 -26.50
C LEU A 458 11.44 19.46 -24.98
N ALA A 459 10.67 18.44 -24.54
CA ALA A 459 10.53 18.12 -23.12
C ALA A 459 11.84 17.60 -22.50
N LEU A 460 12.59 16.77 -23.23
CA LEU A 460 13.90 16.26 -22.79
C LEU A 460 14.94 17.39 -22.71
N GLU A 461 14.98 18.30 -23.68
CA GLU A 461 15.86 19.47 -23.64
C GLU A 461 15.57 20.37 -22.43
N ARG A 462 14.30 20.65 -22.14
CA ARG A 462 13.90 21.42 -20.96
C ARG A 462 14.29 20.73 -19.64
N ARG A 463 14.28 19.40 -19.58
CA ARG A 463 14.75 18.64 -18.42
C ARG A 463 16.27 18.74 -18.29
N ALA A 464 17.00 18.56 -19.39
CA ALA A 464 18.47 18.68 -19.40
C ALA A 464 18.94 20.07 -18.96
N GLN A 465 18.26 21.14 -19.41
CA GLN A 465 18.56 22.52 -19.00
C GLN A 465 18.36 22.74 -17.49
N ARG A 466 17.27 22.22 -16.91
CA ARG A 466 17.03 22.29 -15.45
C ARG A 466 18.07 21.53 -14.65
N HIS A 467 18.47 20.34 -15.11
CA HIS A 467 19.55 19.59 -14.47
C HIS A 467 20.88 20.35 -14.52
N ALA A 468 21.21 20.98 -15.65
CA ALA A 468 22.42 21.78 -15.78
C ALA A 468 22.43 23.02 -14.87
N SER A 469 21.29 23.70 -14.68
CA SER A 469 21.19 24.83 -13.74
C SER A 469 21.38 24.38 -12.29
N TRP A 470 20.77 23.26 -11.88
CA TRP A 470 20.95 22.70 -10.55
C TRP A 470 22.39 22.29 -10.26
N LEU A 471 23.08 21.68 -11.24
CA LEU A 471 24.50 21.33 -11.07
C LEU A 471 25.38 22.56 -10.82
N ARG A 472 25.15 23.67 -11.54
CA ARG A 472 25.86 24.94 -11.31
C ARG A 472 25.58 25.52 -9.93
N GLU A 473 24.34 25.50 -9.47
CA GLU A 473 23.97 25.97 -8.11
C GLU A 473 24.65 25.12 -7.04
N ILE A 474 24.67 23.80 -7.20
CA ILE A 474 25.37 22.88 -6.29
C ILE A 474 26.87 23.18 -6.23
N GLU A 475 27.52 23.43 -7.36
CA GLU A 475 28.94 23.79 -7.41
C GLU A 475 29.21 25.13 -6.71
N GLN A 476 28.35 26.14 -6.90
CA GLN A 476 28.45 27.42 -6.20
C GLN A 476 28.29 27.24 -4.68
N LEU A 477 27.31 26.46 -4.23
CA LEU A 477 27.08 26.15 -2.82
C LEU A 477 28.24 25.35 -2.19
N ARG A 478 28.86 24.44 -2.95
CA ARG A 478 30.09 23.75 -2.50
C ARG A 478 31.25 24.75 -2.35
N GLY A 479 31.39 25.70 -3.28
CA GLY A 479 32.41 26.74 -3.23
C GLY A 479 32.25 27.69 -2.04
N THR A 480 31.02 28.05 -1.67
CA THR A 480 30.74 28.88 -0.47
C THR A 480 30.99 28.10 0.81
N LEU A 481 30.58 26.82 0.88
CA LEU A 481 30.83 25.95 2.03
C LEU A 481 32.32 25.81 2.32
N LEU A 482 33.14 25.53 1.30
CA LEU A 482 34.59 25.39 1.47
C LEU A 482 35.26 26.68 1.95
N ARG A 483 34.76 27.85 1.53
CA ARG A 483 35.23 29.14 2.04
C ARG A 483 34.91 29.30 3.53
N VAL A 484 33.66 29.10 3.92
CA VAL A 484 33.22 29.20 5.34
C VAL A 484 34.00 28.23 6.23
N GLN A 485 34.29 27.02 5.75
CA GLN A 485 35.11 26.07 6.51
C GLN A 485 36.56 26.54 6.70
N ARG A 486 37.16 27.21 5.72
CA ARG A 486 38.50 27.80 5.86
C ARG A 486 38.49 28.95 6.85
N ASP A 487 37.50 29.84 6.75
CA ASP A 487 37.34 30.98 7.64
C ASP A 487 37.14 30.52 9.10
N HIS A 488 36.32 29.47 9.31
CA HIS A 488 36.14 28.87 10.62
C HIS A 488 37.43 28.26 11.19
N ARG A 489 38.25 27.61 10.37
CA ARG A 489 39.55 27.06 10.81
C ARG A 489 40.53 28.16 11.22
N LEU A 490 40.56 29.28 10.49
CA LEU A 490 41.38 30.44 10.85
C LEU A 490 40.91 31.03 12.19
N LEU A 491 39.60 31.19 12.38
CA LEU A 491 39.04 31.71 13.63
C LEU A 491 39.36 30.80 14.83
N LEU A 492 39.30 29.46 14.65
CA LEU A 492 39.71 28.51 15.69
C LEU A 492 41.21 28.61 16.02
N HIS A 493 42.05 28.86 15.01
CA HIS A 493 43.47 29.06 15.24
C HIS A 493 43.73 30.32 16.07
N ASP A 494 43.09 31.45 15.71
CA ASP A 494 43.24 32.74 16.38
C ASP A 494 42.70 32.72 17.81
N THR A 495 41.58 32.03 18.06
CA THR A 495 41.05 31.85 19.42
C THR A 495 41.95 31.00 20.31
N VAL A 496 42.62 29.98 19.74
CA VAL A 496 43.59 29.15 20.46
C VAL A 496 44.86 29.93 20.79
N THR A 497 45.37 30.74 19.86
CA THR A 497 46.55 31.59 20.11
C THR A 497 46.26 32.62 21.20
N LEU A 498 45.09 33.28 21.16
CA LEU A 498 44.65 34.21 22.21
C LEU A 498 44.48 33.53 23.58
N ARG A 499 43.89 32.33 23.63
CA ARG A 499 43.82 31.56 24.88
C ARG A 499 45.19 31.22 25.43
N SER A 500 46.13 30.85 24.56
CA SER A 500 47.48 30.52 24.98
C SER A 500 48.22 31.75 25.52
N SER A 501 48.11 32.91 24.87
CA SER A 501 48.73 34.15 25.33
C SER A 501 48.14 34.62 26.66
N TRP A 502 46.82 34.55 26.82
CA TRP A 502 46.14 34.86 28.09
C TRP A 502 46.55 33.91 29.22
N HIS A 503 46.69 32.61 28.94
CA HIS A 503 47.17 31.67 29.93
C HIS A 503 48.63 31.98 30.34
N HIS A 504 49.47 32.42 29.41
CA HIS A 504 50.87 32.76 29.69
C HIS A 504 50.96 34.04 30.53
N THR A 505 50.18 35.08 30.21
CA THR A 505 50.14 36.31 31.00
C THR A 505 49.59 36.08 32.41
N ARG A 506 48.53 35.28 32.55
CA ARG A 506 47.99 34.89 33.87
C ARG A 506 49.00 34.13 34.72
N LYS A 507 49.70 33.15 34.14
CA LYS A 507 50.75 32.41 34.86
C LYS A 507 51.89 33.32 35.30
N ALA A 508 52.31 34.26 34.46
CA ALA A 508 53.36 35.22 34.82
C ALA A 508 52.93 36.14 35.98
N LEU A 509 51.65 36.49 36.08
CA LEU A 509 51.09 37.23 37.22
C LEU A 509 51.05 36.37 38.48
N GLU A 510 50.55 35.13 38.40
CA GLU A 510 50.53 34.19 39.53
C GLU A 510 51.94 33.88 40.06
N GLU A 511 52.94 33.74 39.18
CA GLU A 511 54.35 33.57 39.55
C GLU A 511 54.93 34.80 40.24
N LYS A 512 54.57 36.01 39.79
CA LYS A 512 54.96 37.26 40.45
C LYS A 512 54.34 37.38 41.85
N ASP A 513 53.06 37.06 42.01
CA ASP A 513 52.38 37.07 43.31
C ASP A 513 53.02 36.08 44.30
N VAL A 514 53.38 34.88 43.85
CA VAL A 514 54.10 33.89 44.66
C VAL A 514 55.50 34.39 45.04
N SER A 515 56.19 35.08 44.12
CA SER A 515 57.52 35.67 44.41
C SER A 515 57.44 36.82 45.42
N GLN A 516 56.41 37.65 45.32
CA GLN A 516 56.14 38.74 46.26
C GLN A 516 55.73 38.19 47.64
N GLY A 517 54.91 37.14 47.69
CA GLY A 517 54.55 36.46 48.94
C GLY A 517 55.75 35.83 49.65
N LYS A 518 56.71 35.26 48.90
CA LYS A 518 57.98 34.76 49.46
C LYS A 518 58.84 35.89 50.02
N MET A 519 59.02 36.99 49.27
CA MET A 519 59.77 38.15 49.72
C MET A 519 59.19 38.75 51.01
N MET A 520 57.86 38.86 51.12
CA MET A 520 57.18 39.32 52.34
C MET A 520 57.34 38.33 53.50
N GLY A 521 57.33 37.03 53.21
CA GLY A 521 57.63 35.98 54.20
C GLY A 521 59.06 36.08 54.73
N ASP A 522 60.03 36.27 53.85
CA ASP A 522 61.45 36.43 54.20
C ASP A 522 61.68 37.72 55.00
N LEU A 523 61.02 38.82 54.66
CA LEU A 523 61.06 40.07 55.45
C LEU A 523 60.51 39.86 56.86
N ARG A 524 59.39 39.15 57.03
CA ARG A 524 58.85 38.83 58.36
C ARG A 524 59.77 37.93 59.17
N LEU A 525 60.42 36.96 58.51
CA LEU A 525 61.43 36.11 59.16
C LEU A 525 62.65 36.93 59.58
N LEU A 526 63.10 37.87 58.75
CA LEU A 526 64.16 38.82 59.07
C LEU A 526 63.78 39.75 60.22
N GLU A 527 62.57 40.28 60.25
CA GLU A 527 62.06 41.10 61.36
C GLU A 527 62.01 40.30 62.67
N ALA A 528 61.55 39.05 62.61
CA ALA A 528 61.53 38.15 63.76
C ALA A 528 62.95 37.79 64.23
N GLU A 529 63.88 37.59 63.30
CA GLU A 529 65.29 37.29 63.57
C GLU A 529 66.01 38.51 64.15
N VAL A 530 65.78 39.71 63.62
CA VAL A 530 66.30 40.97 64.21
C VAL A 530 65.74 41.16 65.61
N SER A 531 64.43 40.95 65.81
CA SER A 531 63.81 41.02 67.15
C SER A 531 64.36 39.97 68.10
N ARG A 532 64.75 38.79 67.60
CA ARG A 532 65.39 37.72 68.37
C ARG A 532 66.82 38.08 68.73
N LEU A 533 67.59 38.57 67.75
CA LEU A 533 68.96 39.04 67.92
C LEU A 533 69.02 40.23 68.87
N ASP A 534 68.08 41.17 68.82
CA ASP A 534 67.99 42.27 69.79
C ASP A 534 67.75 41.75 71.21
N ARG A 535 66.87 40.76 71.38
CA ARG A 535 66.66 40.10 72.68
C ARG A 535 67.89 39.32 73.14
N GLU A 536 68.59 38.66 72.22
CA GLU A 536 69.86 37.97 72.50
C GLU A 536 70.98 38.96 72.83
N VAL A 537 71.02 40.15 72.22
CA VAL A 537 71.96 41.23 72.55
C VAL A 537 71.64 41.78 73.94
N THR A 538 70.38 42.05 74.27
CA THR A 538 70.01 42.50 75.62
C THR A 538 70.31 41.41 76.66
N ALA A 539 69.98 40.15 76.37
CA ALA A 539 70.26 39.03 77.26
C ALA A 539 71.77 38.77 77.40
N THR A 540 72.56 38.90 76.34
CA THR A 540 74.03 38.76 76.42
C THR A 540 74.67 39.95 77.12
N VAL A 541 74.14 41.17 77.03
CA VAL A 541 74.62 42.31 77.82
C VAL A 541 74.29 42.13 79.30
N GLU A 542 73.08 41.70 79.62
CA GLU A 542 72.67 41.35 80.99
C GLU A 542 73.49 40.18 81.55
N GLU A 543 73.66 39.11 80.76
CA GLU A 543 74.54 37.99 81.09
C GLU A 543 75.99 38.44 81.16
N HIS A 544 76.48 39.40 80.38
CA HIS A 544 77.85 39.87 80.48
C HIS A 544 78.06 40.70 81.73
N HIS A 545 77.05 41.47 82.15
CA HIS A 545 77.04 42.19 83.42
C HIS A 545 76.97 41.23 84.61
N ILE A 546 76.10 40.22 84.54
CA ILE A 546 76.01 39.14 85.54
C ILE A 546 77.28 38.28 85.55
N ARG A 547 77.87 37.97 84.38
CA ARG A 547 79.15 37.25 84.25
C ARG A 547 80.32 38.10 84.69
N LEU A 548 80.30 39.43 84.59
CA LEU A 548 81.32 40.30 85.18
C LEU A 548 81.26 40.22 86.70
N LEU A 549 80.06 40.34 87.28
CA LEU A 549 79.83 40.16 88.71
C LEU A 549 80.22 38.74 89.17
N GLN A 550 79.84 37.72 88.40
CA GLN A 550 80.21 36.33 88.65
C GLN A 550 81.67 36.04 88.31
N HIS A 551 82.37 36.79 87.44
CA HIS A 551 83.79 36.63 87.14
C HIS A 551 84.64 37.31 88.21
N GLU A 552 84.16 38.38 88.82
CA GLU A 552 84.74 38.91 90.05
C GLU A 552 84.57 37.90 91.19
N GLN A 553 83.39 37.28 91.32
CA GLN A 553 83.11 36.23 92.29
C GLN A 553 83.84 34.90 91.98
N ALA A 554 83.98 34.58 90.70
CA ALA A 554 84.63 33.38 90.19
C ALA A 554 86.12 33.56 89.98
N GLY A 555 86.67 34.76 89.92
CA GLY A 555 88.11 35.00 90.02
C GLY A 555 88.62 34.55 91.40
N VAL A 556 87.78 34.72 92.42
CA VAL A 556 88.02 34.25 93.79
C VAL A 556 87.83 32.74 93.92
N THR A 557 86.96 32.09 93.13
CA THR A 557 86.71 30.63 93.19
C THR A 557 87.45 29.80 92.12
N LEU A 558 87.85 30.34 90.97
CA LEU A 558 88.72 29.72 89.96
C LEU A 558 90.14 29.56 90.47
N GLN A 559 90.66 30.50 91.29
CA GLN A 559 91.93 30.28 91.98
C GLN A 559 91.91 29.05 92.91
N SER A 560 90.74 28.68 93.45
CA SER A 560 90.58 27.49 94.31
C SER A 560 90.18 26.22 93.54
N LEU A 561 89.46 26.33 92.42
CA LEU A 561 88.98 25.20 91.62
C LEU A 561 89.86 24.83 90.41
N MET A 562 90.66 25.75 89.84
CA MET A 562 91.65 25.41 88.78
C MET A 562 92.69 24.41 89.26
N ARG A 563 92.99 24.36 90.57
CA ARG A 563 93.83 23.31 91.17
C ARG A 563 93.16 21.94 91.26
N ALA A 564 91.83 21.86 91.11
CA ALA A 564 91.05 20.63 91.25
C ALA A 564 90.52 20.09 89.89
N ALA A 565 90.28 20.97 88.91
CA ALA A 565 89.67 20.60 87.62
C ALA A 565 90.67 20.11 86.55
N ASP A 566 91.97 20.44 86.66
CA ASP A 566 93.01 19.88 85.77
C ASP A 566 93.13 18.34 85.86
N ALA A 567 92.59 17.74 86.91
CA ALA A 567 92.67 16.30 87.16
C ALA A 567 91.56 15.44 86.50
N GLN A 568 90.45 16.02 86.01
CA GLN A 568 89.24 15.22 85.68
C GLN A 568 88.71 15.32 84.23
N VAL A 569 89.30 16.14 83.36
CA VAL A 569 88.73 16.38 82.01
C VAL A 569 89.33 15.50 80.90
N SER A 570 90.36 14.67 81.18
CA SER A 570 91.02 13.88 80.13
C SER A 570 90.31 12.58 79.70
N THR A 571 89.21 12.15 80.33
CA THR A 571 88.75 10.74 80.18
C THR A 571 87.42 10.46 79.45
N LEU A 572 86.66 11.42 78.91
CA LEU A 572 85.31 11.12 78.39
C LEU A 572 84.94 11.80 77.06
N LYS A 573 85.35 11.25 75.89
CA LYS A 573 84.89 11.77 74.58
C LYS A 573 84.56 10.82 73.39
N GLU A 574 84.51 9.47 73.45
CA GLU A 574 84.41 8.68 72.18
C GLU A 574 83.46 7.44 72.04
N THR A 575 82.23 7.35 72.60
CA THR A 575 81.39 6.12 72.41
C THR A 575 79.91 6.22 71.98
N ALA A 576 79.39 7.35 71.50
CA ALA A 576 77.94 7.48 71.22
C ALA A 576 77.46 7.18 69.77
N GLY A 577 78.35 7.02 68.77
CA GLY A 577 77.95 7.08 67.35
C GLY A 577 77.54 5.77 66.67
N VAL A 578 77.96 4.60 67.16
CA VAL A 578 77.89 3.34 66.40
C VAL A 578 76.58 2.55 66.62
N GLU A 579 75.92 2.69 67.77
CA GLU A 579 74.67 1.97 68.07
C GLU A 579 73.46 2.42 67.24
N ALA A 580 73.42 3.69 66.81
CA ALA A 580 72.26 4.24 66.11
C ALA A 580 72.12 3.72 64.67
N TYR A 581 73.24 3.39 64.02
CA TYR A 581 73.25 2.94 62.62
C TYR A 581 72.71 1.50 62.46
N LEU A 582 73.13 0.59 63.35
CA LEU A 582 72.72 -0.82 63.30
C LEU A 582 71.23 -1.04 63.55
N ARG A 583 70.56 -0.15 64.30
CA ARG A 583 69.10 -0.25 64.54
C ARG A 583 68.26 0.13 63.32
N ALA A 584 68.74 1.03 62.47
CA ALA A 584 68.00 1.47 61.28
C ALA A 584 68.02 0.42 60.16
N GLU A 585 69.12 -0.33 60.02
CA GLU A 585 69.29 -1.35 58.98
C GLU A 585 68.38 -2.56 59.19
N VAL A 586 68.18 -2.98 60.45
CA VAL A 586 67.25 -4.08 60.80
C VAL A 586 65.80 -3.72 60.49
N GLN A 587 65.39 -2.47 60.73
CA GLN A 587 64.00 -2.03 60.54
C GLN A 587 63.59 -2.01 59.05
N ILE A 588 64.52 -1.71 58.14
CA ILE A 588 64.25 -1.68 56.70
C ILE A 588 64.02 -3.09 56.14
N GLU A 589 64.77 -4.09 56.61
CA GLU A 589 64.61 -5.48 56.15
C GLU A 589 63.31 -6.12 56.70
N GLU A 590 62.87 -5.76 57.91
CA GLU A 590 61.57 -6.22 58.44
C GLU A 590 60.39 -5.68 57.62
N GLU A 591 60.43 -4.40 57.23
CA GLU A 591 59.39 -3.79 56.38
C GLU A 591 59.32 -4.45 54.98
N ARG A 592 60.48 -4.84 54.44
CA ARG A 592 60.58 -5.53 53.16
C ARG A 592 59.92 -6.92 53.21
N ILE A 593 60.21 -7.71 54.25
CA ILE A 593 59.62 -9.04 54.44
C ILE A 593 58.09 -8.95 54.60
N GLN A 594 57.59 -7.95 55.33
CA GLN A 594 56.15 -7.74 55.50
C GLN A 594 55.45 -7.36 54.19
N ALA A 595 56.11 -6.62 53.31
CA ALA A 595 55.56 -6.28 51.99
C ALA A 595 55.45 -7.52 51.09
N ASP A 596 56.47 -8.37 51.08
CA ASP A 596 56.50 -9.61 50.29
C ASP A 596 55.41 -10.61 50.75
N MET A 597 55.21 -10.76 52.07
CA MET A 597 54.13 -11.60 52.62
C MET A 597 52.73 -11.11 52.24
N ARG A 598 52.51 -9.79 52.21
CA ARG A 598 51.23 -9.19 51.79
C ARG A 598 50.99 -9.39 50.29
N GLY A 599 52.04 -9.31 49.48
CA GLY A 599 51.98 -9.61 48.04
C GLY A 599 51.54 -11.05 47.78
N ALA A 600 52.18 -12.02 48.42
CA ALA A 600 51.85 -13.44 48.26
C ALA A 600 50.41 -13.79 48.70
N LEU A 601 49.90 -13.16 49.76
CA LEU A 601 48.51 -13.36 50.21
C LEU A 601 47.47 -12.86 49.19
N ILE A 602 47.73 -11.73 48.53
CA ILE A 602 46.84 -11.19 47.51
C ILE A 602 46.79 -12.13 46.30
N GLU A 603 47.94 -12.62 45.85
CA GLU A 603 48.02 -13.58 44.74
C GLU A 603 47.26 -14.88 45.05
N LEU A 604 47.37 -15.37 46.30
CA LEU A 604 46.67 -16.58 46.73
C LEU A 604 45.14 -16.37 46.73
N HIS A 605 44.65 -15.23 47.25
CA HIS A 605 43.21 -14.91 47.22
C HIS A 605 42.66 -14.72 45.79
N LEU A 606 43.45 -14.17 44.87
CA LEU A 606 43.04 -14.07 43.46
C LEU A 606 42.88 -15.45 42.83
N ASN A 607 43.84 -16.35 43.07
CA ASN A 607 43.76 -17.72 42.57
C ASN A 607 42.58 -18.51 43.17
N GLU A 608 42.29 -18.33 44.47
CA GLU A 608 41.12 -18.94 45.11
C GLU A 608 39.80 -18.47 44.50
N ASN A 609 39.69 -17.17 44.19
CA ASN A 609 38.50 -16.62 43.52
C ASN A 609 38.32 -17.17 42.10
N GLU A 610 39.39 -17.26 41.31
CA GLU A 610 39.33 -17.85 39.95
C GLU A 610 38.87 -19.31 39.99
N VAL A 611 39.39 -20.10 40.92
CA VAL A 611 38.96 -21.50 41.12
C VAL A 611 37.48 -21.56 41.54
N HIS A 612 37.02 -20.63 42.37
CA HIS A 612 35.63 -20.57 42.79
C HIS A 612 34.69 -20.25 41.61
N GLU A 613 35.01 -19.25 40.80
CA GLU A 613 34.23 -18.88 39.60
C GLU A 613 34.12 -20.05 38.61
N LEU A 614 35.23 -20.73 38.31
CA LEU A 614 35.24 -21.91 37.44
C LEU A 614 34.37 -23.05 38.00
N SER A 615 34.36 -23.24 39.33
CA SER A 615 33.54 -24.26 39.97
C SER A 615 32.03 -23.95 39.86
N GLU A 616 31.63 -22.68 39.98
CA GLU A 616 30.24 -22.26 39.80
C GLU A 616 29.77 -22.42 38.36
N GLU A 617 30.60 -22.05 37.38
CA GLU A 617 30.30 -22.23 35.97
C GLU A 617 30.09 -23.71 35.63
N LEU A 618 30.95 -24.58 36.12
CA LEU A 618 30.84 -26.03 35.94
C LEU A 618 29.52 -26.56 36.52
N GLN A 619 29.11 -26.09 37.71
CA GLN A 619 27.81 -26.43 38.29
C GLN A 619 26.63 -25.91 37.45
N ARG A 620 26.70 -24.69 36.93
CA ARG A 620 25.67 -24.13 36.02
C ARG A 620 25.55 -24.98 34.75
N HIS A 621 26.67 -25.41 34.16
CA HIS A 621 26.68 -26.28 32.98
C HIS A 621 26.09 -27.67 33.27
N ARG A 622 26.44 -28.29 34.40
CA ARG A 622 25.85 -29.57 34.82
C ARG A 622 24.34 -29.48 35.00
N LYS A 623 23.83 -28.41 35.64
CA LYS A 623 22.39 -28.17 35.80
C LYS A 623 21.68 -28.01 34.45
N LYS A 624 22.27 -27.24 33.50
CA LYS A 624 21.73 -27.08 32.15
C LYS A 624 21.68 -28.40 31.37
N LEU A 625 22.74 -29.20 31.46
CA LEU A 625 22.82 -30.50 30.77
C LEU A 625 21.77 -31.48 31.31
N ASN A 626 21.58 -31.54 32.63
CA ASN A 626 20.56 -32.39 33.24
C ASN A 626 19.14 -31.97 32.85
N LEU A 627 18.85 -30.66 32.79
CA LEU A 627 17.56 -30.17 32.30
C LEU A 627 17.30 -30.55 30.83
N LEU A 628 18.33 -30.51 29.98
CA LEU A 628 18.20 -30.93 28.58
C LEU A 628 17.94 -32.45 28.45
N ARG A 629 18.61 -33.28 29.27
CA ARG A 629 18.35 -34.72 29.33
C ARG A 629 16.90 -35.03 29.72
N LEU A 630 16.41 -34.41 30.80
CA LEU A 630 15.02 -34.60 31.26
C LEU A 630 14.00 -34.19 30.18
N ARG A 631 14.18 -33.03 29.53
CA ARG A 631 13.30 -32.60 28.44
C ARG A 631 13.33 -33.54 27.23
N TYR A 632 14.50 -34.10 26.93
CA TYR A 632 14.64 -35.08 25.85
C TYR A 632 13.89 -36.38 26.19
N GLU A 633 14.05 -36.89 27.41
CA GLU A 633 13.34 -38.08 27.91
C GLU A 633 11.81 -37.88 27.92
N GLU A 634 11.34 -36.72 28.38
CA GLU A 634 9.91 -36.34 28.36
C GLU A 634 9.34 -36.31 26.93
N ALA A 635 10.07 -35.71 25.98
CA ALA A 635 9.67 -35.66 24.57
C ALA A 635 9.61 -37.06 23.95
N MET A 636 10.62 -37.90 24.20
CA MET A 636 10.65 -39.29 23.72
C MET A 636 9.50 -40.12 24.32
N ALA A 637 9.24 -40.00 25.61
CA ALA A 637 8.13 -40.68 26.28
C ALA A 637 6.76 -40.20 25.78
N SER A 638 6.63 -38.93 25.39
CA SER A 638 5.39 -38.42 24.78
C SER A 638 5.14 -39.00 23.38
N MET A 639 6.18 -39.10 22.55
CA MET A 639 6.08 -39.69 21.21
C MET A 639 5.82 -41.20 21.28
N ALA A 640 6.45 -41.92 22.20
CA ALA A 640 6.19 -43.33 22.45
C ALA A 640 4.73 -43.59 22.88
N ARG A 641 4.18 -42.78 23.79
CA ARG A 641 2.76 -42.85 24.17
C ARG A 641 1.82 -42.58 23.00
N ALA A 642 2.15 -41.62 22.13
CA ALA A 642 1.37 -41.35 20.93
C ALA A 642 1.39 -42.53 19.95
N ALA A 643 2.51 -43.23 19.83
CA ALA A 643 2.65 -44.40 18.97
C ALA A 643 1.83 -45.60 19.50
N GLN A 644 1.65 -45.73 20.81
CA GLN A 644 0.92 -46.83 21.47
C GLN A 644 -0.62 -46.70 21.47
N LYS A 645 -1.17 -45.53 21.16
CA LYS A 645 -2.64 -45.35 21.13
C LYS A 645 -3.26 -46.28 20.07
N PRO A 646 -4.30 -47.09 20.30
CA PRO A 646 -4.87 -47.93 19.25
C PRO A 646 -5.55 -47.11 18.13
N LEU A 647 -5.61 -47.68 16.94
CA LEU A 647 -6.06 -47.06 15.68
C LEU A 647 -7.51 -47.53 15.40
N ASN A 648 -8.48 -47.03 16.18
CA ASN A 648 -9.92 -47.37 16.15
C ASN A 648 -10.28 -48.85 16.44
N GLU A 649 -11.28 -49.08 17.30
CA GLU A 649 -11.64 -50.41 17.82
C GLU A 649 -12.52 -51.30 16.89
N GLU A 650 -12.84 -50.90 15.65
CA GLU A 650 -13.95 -51.56 14.92
C GLU A 650 -13.62 -52.32 13.63
N GLU A 651 -12.37 -52.40 13.16
CA GLU A 651 -12.06 -53.14 11.92
C GLU A 651 -11.15 -54.35 12.14
N ARG A 652 -11.76 -55.51 12.34
CA ARG A 652 -11.11 -56.81 12.56
C ARG A 652 -10.54 -57.47 11.29
N GLY A 653 -10.27 -56.73 10.22
CA GLY A 653 -10.18 -57.30 8.87
C GLY A 653 -9.08 -56.83 7.92
N SER A 654 -8.22 -55.89 8.29
CA SER A 654 -7.19 -55.36 7.37
C SER A 654 -5.80 -55.35 8.03
N THR A 655 -4.80 -55.76 7.24
CA THR A 655 -3.40 -56.00 7.62
C THR A 655 -2.89 -54.99 8.67
N PRO A 656 -2.51 -55.44 9.90
CA PRO A 656 -2.00 -54.52 10.89
C PRO A 656 -0.65 -53.96 10.41
N LEU A 657 -0.49 -52.64 10.48
CA LEU A 657 0.82 -52.00 10.43
C LEU A 657 1.74 -52.70 11.47
N PRO A 658 3.02 -52.96 11.16
CA PRO A 658 3.91 -53.58 12.12
C PRO A 658 3.95 -52.75 13.41
N LEU A 659 3.55 -53.37 14.52
CA LEU A 659 3.68 -52.78 15.84
C LEU A 659 5.17 -52.50 16.06
N LEU A 660 5.49 -51.27 16.44
CA LEU A 660 6.85 -50.94 16.83
C LEU A 660 7.08 -51.66 18.17
N ASN A 661 7.98 -52.66 18.21
CA ASN A 661 8.31 -53.39 19.44
C ASN A 661 8.76 -52.38 20.50
N SER A 662 7.92 -52.15 21.50
CA SER A 662 8.11 -51.12 22.53
C SER A 662 9.12 -51.49 23.61
N GLU A 663 9.88 -52.57 23.44
CA GLU A 663 10.82 -53.07 24.45
C GLU A 663 12.28 -52.70 24.19
N SER A 664 12.60 -52.04 23.07
CA SER A 664 13.98 -51.60 22.84
C SER A 664 14.17 -50.15 23.32
N GLU A 665 14.92 -49.98 24.43
CA GLU A 665 15.47 -48.71 24.92
C GLU A 665 16.41 -47.98 23.90
N THR A 666 16.42 -48.43 22.65
CA THR A 666 17.34 -48.02 21.57
C THR A 666 16.63 -47.47 20.34
N CYS A 667 15.32 -47.21 20.37
CA CYS A 667 14.64 -46.62 19.21
C CYS A 667 15.05 -45.15 19.04
N THR A 668 15.66 -44.83 17.90
CA THR A 668 16.10 -43.46 17.60
C THR A 668 14.90 -42.53 17.39
N PRO A 669 15.00 -41.24 17.74
CA PRO A 669 13.91 -40.27 17.57
C PRO A 669 13.40 -40.21 16.12
N GLU A 670 14.29 -40.37 15.15
CA GLU A 670 13.95 -40.40 13.73
C GLU A 670 13.06 -41.61 13.38
N ALA A 671 13.31 -42.77 13.99
CA ALA A 671 12.53 -43.99 13.75
C ALA A 671 11.12 -43.90 14.35
N MET A 672 10.99 -43.34 15.58
CA MET A 672 9.67 -43.11 16.17
C MET A 672 8.88 -42.04 15.41
N HIS A 673 9.53 -40.96 14.97
CA HIS A 673 8.88 -39.92 14.18
C HIS A 673 8.40 -40.44 12.82
N ALA A 674 9.23 -41.23 12.13
CA ALA A 674 8.86 -41.87 10.87
C ALA A 674 7.66 -42.82 11.03
N HIS A 675 7.60 -43.60 12.11
CA HIS A 675 6.47 -44.49 12.39
C HIS A 675 5.17 -43.72 12.62
N LEU A 676 5.20 -42.64 13.41
CA LEU A 676 4.03 -41.77 13.63
C LEU A 676 3.53 -41.12 12.33
N LEU A 677 4.44 -40.73 11.43
CA LEU A 677 4.08 -40.18 10.12
C LEU A 677 3.42 -41.23 9.23
N LEU A 678 3.99 -42.42 9.15
CA LEU A 678 3.41 -43.53 8.37
C LEU A 678 2.03 -43.91 8.89
N ARG A 679 1.87 -43.95 10.22
CA ARG A 679 0.59 -44.19 10.87
C ARG A 679 -0.47 -43.14 10.51
N ARG A 680 -0.12 -41.85 10.61
CA ARG A 680 -1.03 -40.76 10.19
C ARG A 680 -1.36 -40.80 8.70
N SER A 681 -0.40 -41.20 7.86
CA SER A 681 -0.63 -41.34 6.42
C SER A 681 -1.65 -42.46 6.13
N TYR A 682 -1.59 -43.54 6.89
CA TYR A 682 -2.54 -44.64 6.79
C TYR A 682 -3.95 -44.25 7.28
N GLU A 683 -4.06 -43.54 8.42
CA GLU A 683 -5.33 -42.98 8.92
C GLU A 683 -6.00 -42.07 7.88
N ARG A 684 -5.19 -41.22 7.23
CA ARG A 684 -5.66 -40.33 6.18
C ARG A 684 -6.20 -41.09 4.97
N GLU A 685 -5.53 -42.16 4.55
CA GLU A 685 -5.95 -42.97 3.41
C GLU A 685 -7.24 -43.74 3.71
N GLN A 686 -7.39 -44.31 4.91
CA GLN A 686 -8.63 -44.97 5.33
C GLN A 686 -9.82 -44.00 5.34
N LEU A 687 -9.63 -42.77 5.84
CA LEU A 687 -10.68 -41.74 5.82
C LEU A 687 -11.09 -41.35 4.40
N MET A 688 -10.12 -41.23 3.48
CA MET A 688 -10.39 -40.96 2.07
C MET A 688 -11.21 -42.09 1.42
N GLN A 689 -10.87 -43.36 1.69
CA GLN A 689 -11.61 -44.50 1.17
C GLN A 689 -13.06 -44.55 1.70
N ARG A 690 -13.26 -44.26 2.99
CA ARG A 690 -14.60 -44.14 3.58
C ARG A 690 -15.39 -42.97 2.98
N GLY A 691 -14.73 -41.84 2.73
CA GLY A 691 -15.33 -40.70 2.02
C GLY A 691 -15.84 -41.09 0.63
N ASN A 692 -14.99 -41.74 -0.17
CA ASN A 692 -15.35 -42.20 -1.52
C ASN A 692 -16.58 -43.14 -1.50
N TYR A 693 -16.66 -44.04 -0.52
CA TYR A 693 -17.81 -44.92 -0.36
C TYR A 693 -19.11 -44.15 -0.04
N LEU A 694 -19.04 -43.15 0.84
CA LEU A 694 -20.18 -42.31 1.19
C LEU A 694 -20.65 -41.44 0.02
N ASP A 695 -19.73 -40.90 -0.78
CA ASP A 695 -20.06 -40.12 -1.98
C ASP A 695 -20.80 -40.96 -3.03
N LEU A 696 -20.36 -42.20 -3.25
CA LEU A 696 -21.07 -43.18 -4.09
C LEU A 696 -22.50 -43.44 -3.59
N ARG A 697 -22.69 -43.51 -2.27
CA ARG A 697 -24.01 -43.71 -1.67
C ARG A 697 -24.91 -42.47 -1.82
N LEU A 698 -24.37 -41.27 -1.71
CA LEU A 698 -25.11 -40.03 -1.93
C LEU A 698 -25.61 -39.91 -3.37
N VAL A 699 -24.76 -40.21 -4.36
CA VAL A 699 -25.17 -40.21 -5.78
C VAL A 699 -26.30 -41.21 -6.05
N ALA A 700 -26.30 -42.36 -5.38
CA ALA A 700 -27.40 -43.33 -5.48
C ALA A 700 -28.70 -42.77 -4.89
N LEU A 701 -28.64 -42.12 -3.71
CA LEU A 701 -29.80 -41.51 -3.07
C LEU A 701 -30.38 -40.34 -3.89
N ASP A 702 -29.57 -39.55 -4.58
CA ASP A 702 -30.05 -38.48 -5.46
C ASP A 702 -30.84 -39.01 -6.67
N ARG A 703 -30.45 -40.16 -7.21
CA ARG A 703 -31.20 -40.85 -8.27
C ARG A 703 -32.54 -41.39 -7.75
N GLU A 704 -32.55 -41.92 -6.53
CA GLU A 704 -33.77 -42.39 -5.86
C GLU A 704 -34.72 -41.21 -5.55
N THR A 705 -34.23 -40.06 -5.10
CA THR A 705 -35.10 -38.90 -4.80
C THR A 705 -35.61 -38.16 -6.04
N SER A 706 -34.84 -38.14 -7.13
CA SER A 706 -35.27 -37.53 -8.40
C SER A 706 -36.36 -38.37 -9.07
N THR A 707 -36.24 -39.69 -9.05
CA THR A 707 -37.27 -40.61 -9.55
C THR A 707 -38.58 -40.49 -8.75
N LEU A 708 -38.50 -40.44 -7.41
CA LEU A 708 -39.68 -40.23 -6.56
C LEU A 708 -40.38 -38.88 -6.81
N ARG A 709 -39.61 -37.80 -7.02
CA ARG A 709 -40.17 -36.47 -7.35
C ARG A 709 -40.85 -36.43 -8.72
N HIS A 710 -40.29 -37.13 -9.72
CA HIS A 710 -40.88 -37.18 -11.05
C HIS A 710 -42.23 -37.89 -11.04
N MET A 711 -42.32 -39.04 -10.35
CA MET A 711 -43.57 -39.79 -10.18
C MET A 711 -44.65 -38.98 -9.45
N LEU A 712 -44.29 -38.22 -8.42
CA LEU A 712 -45.23 -37.41 -7.65
C LEU A 712 -45.78 -36.21 -8.44
N ASN A 713 -44.96 -35.60 -9.30
CA ASN A 713 -45.39 -34.49 -10.16
C ASN A 713 -46.31 -34.95 -11.30
N GLU A 714 -46.08 -36.13 -11.87
CA GLU A 714 -46.96 -36.71 -12.90
C GLU A 714 -48.33 -37.14 -12.35
N LEU A 715 -48.37 -37.61 -11.09
CA LEU A 715 -49.63 -37.90 -10.39
C LEU A 715 -50.43 -36.64 -10.05
N ARG A 716 -49.77 -35.49 -9.89
CA ARG A 716 -50.45 -34.20 -9.63
C ARG A 716 -50.96 -33.55 -10.91
N SER A 717 -50.22 -33.61 -12.01
CA SER A 717 -50.65 -33.05 -13.30
C SER A 717 -51.81 -33.83 -13.93
N SER A 718 -51.87 -35.15 -13.72
CA SER A 718 -53.00 -35.99 -14.14
C SER A 718 -54.28 -35.76 -13.34
N ARG A 719 -54.17 -35.40 -12.04
CA ARG A 719 -55.33 -35.16 -11.17
C ARG A 719 -56.01 -33.79 -11.40
N CYS A 720 -55.26 -32.78 -11.88
CA CYS A 720 -55.83 -31.46 -12.20
C CYS A 720 -56.62 -31.41 -13.51
N ILE A 721 -56.35 -32.30 -14.47
CA ILE A 721 -57.05 -32.33 -15.77
C ILE A 721 -58.44 -33.00 -15.66
N ALA A 722 -58.63 -33.90 -14.68
CA ALA A 722 -59.93 -34.53 -14.44
C ALA A 722 -60.95 -33.58 -13.76
N THR A 723 -60.49 -32.59 -12.99
CA THR A 723 -61.37 -31.62 -12.29
C THR A 723 -61.84 -30.48 -13.18
N GLU A 724 -61.14 -30.18 -14.27
CA GLU A 724 -61.57 -29.15 -15.24
C GLU A 724 -62.69 -29.65 -16.18
N HIS A 725 -62.83 -30.98 -16.36
CA HIS A 725 -63.92 -31.58 -17.14
C HIS A 725 -65.22 -31.79 -16.34
N VAL A 726 -65.16 -31.87 -15.00
CA VAL A 726 -66.38 -31.92 -14.14
C VAL A 726 -66.97 -30.52 -13.96
N ASN A 727 -66.13 -29.49 -13.85
CA ASN A 727 -66.59 -28.10 -13.72
C ASN A 727 -67.21 -27.54 -15.02
N ALA A 728 -66.88 -28.09 -16.18
CA ALA A 728 -67.52 -27.73 -17.45
C ALA A 728 -68.89 -28.41 -17.68
N LEU A 729 -69.24 -29.42 -16.86
CA LEU A 729 -70.54 -30.11 -16.93
C LEU A 729 -71.55 -29.60 -15.89
N GLU A 730 -71.10 -29.01 -14.78
CA GLU A 730 -71.97 -28.39 -13.76
C GLU A 730 -72.47 -26.98 -14.12
N GLU A 731 -71.79 -26.24 -15.03
CA GLU A 731 -72.24 -24.91 -15.46
C GLU A 731 -73.40 -24.93 -16.49
N LEU A 732 -73.84 -26.10 -16.95
CA LEU A 732 -75.00 -26.26 -17.84
C LEU A 732 -76.31 -26.65 -17.13
N THR A 733 -76.28 -26.84 -15.80
CA THR A 733 -77.50 -27.09 -15.02
C THR A 733 -77.47 -26.34 -13.69
N SER A 734 -78.44 -25.44 -13.53
CA SER A 734 -78.87 -24.76 -12.30
C SER A 734 -78.40 -23.31 -12.08
N THR A 735 -79.13 -22.40 -12.71
CA THR A 735 -79.52 -21.14 -12.08
C THR A 735 -80.45 -21.43 -10.90
N GLY A 736 -80.06 -21.09 -9.65
CA GLY A 736 -81.02 -21.20 -8.55
C GLY A 736 -80.50 -21.11 -7.12
N LYS A 737 -80.38 -19.87 -6.61
CA LYS A 737 -80.80 -19.42 -5.26
C LYS A 737 -80.24 -20.09 -3.98
N LYS A 738 -79.61 -19.22 -3.17
CA LYS A 738 -79.80 -18.97 -1.72
C LYS A 738 -79.19 -19.92 -0.67
N ALA A 739 -78.42 -19.25 0.21
CA ALA A 739 -78.49 -19.25 1.68
C ALA A 739 -77.92 -20.42 2.50
N ASP A 740 -77.02 -20.01 3.42
CA ASP A 740 -76.98 -20.32 4.85
C ASP A 740 -76.72 -21.75 5.37
N THR A 741 -75.65 -21.79 6.17
CA THR A 741 -75.52 -22.44 7.50
C THR A 741 -75.36 -23.95 7.63
N SER A 742 -74.43 -24.30 8.55
CA SER A 742 -74.39 -25.51 9.41
C SER A 742 -74.13 -26.83 8.69
N SER A 743 -73.58 -27.89 9.27
CA SER A 743 -72.81 -28.21 10.48
C SER A 743 -72.57 -29.72 10.39
N ILE A 744 -71.56 -30.23 11.12
CA ILE A 744 -71.61 -31.55 11.81
C ILE A 744 -71.48 -32.78 10.87
N GLU A 745 -70.31 -33.43 10.87
CA GLU A 745 -70.05 -34.75 11.53
C GLU A 745 -70.32 -35.93 10.57
N ASN A 746 -69.65 -37.08 10.59
CA ASN A 746 -68.45 -37.61 11.23
C ASN A 746 -68.23 -39.00 10.58
N CYS A 747 -67.00 -39.53 10.64
CA CYS A 747 -66.67 -40.96 10.87
C CYS A 747 -67.15 -42.04 9.86
N ASN A 748 -66.32 -42.94 9.31
CA ASN A 748 -65.27 -43.78 9.90
C ASN A 748 -64.38 -44.34 8.77
N ALA A 749 -63.04 -44.24 8.84
CA ALA A 749 -62.09 -44.93 9.72
C ALA A 749 -61.79 -46.38 9.30
N GLN A 750 -60.51 -46.65 9.04
CA GLN A 750 -59.70 -47.82 9.43
C GLN A 750 -58.25 -47.53 8.98
N LEU A 751 -57.38 -47.05 9.88
CA LEU A 751 -56.54 -47.77 10.85
C LEU A 751 -55.07 -47.83 10.34
N GLY A 752 -54.21 -47.01 10.97
CA GLY A 752 -52.75 -47.15 10.93
C GLY A 752 -52.27 -48.40 11.70
N PRO A 753 -50.96 -48.62 11.85
CA PRO A 753 -50.10 -47.78 12.73
C PRO A 753 -48.67 -47.61 12.12
N SER A 754 -47.69 -46.85 12.59
CA SER A 754 -47.33 -46.36 13.92
C SER A 754 -46.44 -45.11 13.77
N VAL A 755 -46.55 -44.26 14.78
CA VAL A 755 -45.76 -43.08 15.11
C VAL A 755 -44.24 -43.33 15.09
N LEU A 756 -43.48 -42.42 14.45
CA LEU A 756 -42.33 -41.75 15.08
C LEU A 756 -42.37 -40.27 14.67
N LEU A 757 -43.16 -39.53 15.44
CA LEU A 757 -43.06 -38.09 15.57
C LEU A 757 -41.70 -37.78 16.22
N CYS A 758 -40.67 -37.46 15.43
CA CYS A 758 -39.59 -36.63 15.94
C CYS A 758 -40.17 -35.24 16.17
N SER A 759 -40.41 -34.91 17.44
CA SER A 759 -40.92 -33.62 17.85
C SER A 759 -39.98 -32.50 17.34
N PRO A 760 -40.52 -31.32 16.95
CA PRO A 760 -39.70 -30.17 16.60
C PRO A 760 -38.85 -29.66 17.80
N ALA A 761 -39.12 -30.15 19.02
CA ALA A 761 -38.28 -29.94 20.20
C ALA A 761 -36.99 -30.77 20.16
N LEU A 762 -37.04 -32.04 19.74
CA LEU A 762 -35.86 -32.91 19.61
C LEU A 762 -34.95 -32.50 18.44
N ALA A 763 -35.52 -32.02 17.33
CA ALA A 763 -34.74 -31.47 16.22
C ALA A 763 -34.10 -30.12 16.59
N LYS A 764 -34.76 -29.30 17.43
CA LYS A 764 -34.15 -28.10 18.02
C LYS A 764 -33.09 -28.43 19.06
N GLU A 765 -33.28 -29.42 19.93
CA GLU A 765 -32.27 -29.86 20.90
C GLU A 765 -31.05 -30.48 20.21
N GLN A 766 -31.23 -31.26 19.14
CA GLN A 766 -30.10 -31.79 18.38
C GLN A 766 -29.36 -30.70 17.61
N LEU A 767 -30.06 -29.72 17.01
CA LEU A 767 -29.43 -28.57 16.37
C LEU A 767 -28.77 -27.63 17.39
N LEU A 768 -29.40 -27.36 18.53
CA LEU A 768 -28.83 -26.56 19.62
C LEU A 768 -27.65 -27.28 20.27
N SER A 769 -27.70 -28.59 20.49
CA SER A 769 -26.55 -29.36 20.99
C SER A 769 -25.39 -29.41 19.98
N SER A 770 -25.67 -29.49 18.67
CA SER A 770 -24.63 -29.39 17.64
C SER A 770 -24.05 -27.98 17.51
N ALA A 771 -24.90 -26.96 17.71
CA ALA A 771 -24.50 -25.56 17.75
C ALA A 771 -23.69 -25.25 19.02
N GLU A 772 -24.09 -25.78 20.19
CA GLU A 772 -23.38 -25.66 21.46
C GLU A 772 -22.05 -26.41 21.42
N VAL A 773 -21.98 -27.61 20.83
CA VAL A 773 -20.70 -28.32 20.64
C VAL A 773 -19.80 -27.56 19.66
N SER A 774 -20.35 -26.95 18.60
CA SER A 774 -19.58 -26.09 17.69
C SER A 774 -19.15 -24.78 18.36
N GLU A 775 -20.00 -24.15 19.17
CA GLU A 775 -19.67 -22.95 19.95
C GLU A 775 -18.63 -23.28 21.03
N HIS A 776 -18.71 -24.44 21.67
CA HIS A 776 -17.70 -24.91 22.61
C HIS A 776 -16.38 -25.14 21.89
N TYR A 777 -16.38 -25.72 20.69
CA TYR A 777 -15.18 -25.87 19.88
C TYR A 777 -14.57 -24.50 19.53
N TRP A 778 -15.38 -23.56 19.00
CA TRP A 778 -14.93 -22.21 18.69
C TRP A 778 -14.48 -21.43 19.93
N ARG A 779 -15.13 -21.58 21.09
CA ARG A 779 -14.70 -20.98 22.36
C ARG A 779 -13.40 -21.58 22.86
N THR A 780 -13.21 -22.89 22.74
CA THR A 780 -11.93 -23.53 23.10
C THR A 780 -10.82 -23.14 22.13
N GLU A 781 -11.11 -22.98 20.85
CA GLU A 781 -10.13 -22.54 19.85
C GLU A 781 -9.77 -21.05 20.05
N LEU A 782 -10.75 -20.20 20.37
CA LEU A 782 -10.52 -18.81 20.78
C LEU A 782 -9.73 -18.73 22.10
N GLN A 783 -10.05 -19.56 23.09
CA GLN A 783 -9.29 -19.61 24.36
C GLN A 783 -7.84 -20.07 24.13
N LEU A 784 -7.61 -21.07 23.27
CA LEU A 784 -6.26 -21.50 22.91
C LEU A 784 -5.50 -20.41 22.14
N LEU A 785 -6.18 -19.66 21.27
CA LEU A 785 -5.59 -18.51 20.58
C LEU A 785 -5.29 -17.35 21.53
N ASP A 786 -6.18 -17.06 22.49
CA ASP A 786 -5.97 -16.04 23.53
C ASP A 786 -4.83 -16.45 24.48
N GLU A 787 -4.73 -17.73 24.85
CA GLU A 787 -3.63 -18.28 25.63
C GLU A 787 -2.30 -18.20 24.87
N ALA A 788 -2.30 -18.49 23.56
CA ALA A 788 -1.13 -18.34 22.70
C ALA A 788 -0.71 -16.87 22.56
N LEU A 789 -1.67 -15.94 22.38
CA LEU A 789 -1.40 -14.50 22.33
C LEU A 789 -0.90 -13.98 23.68
N ALA A 790 -1.42 -14.47 24.80
CA ALA A 790 -0.96 -14.14 26.13
C ALA A 790 0.46 -14.68 26.39
N ALA A 791 0.76 -15.91 25.97
CA ALA A 791 2.09 -16.51 26.06
C ALA A 791 3.12 -15.74 25.21
N MET A 792 2.76 -15.38 23.97
CA MET A 792 3.58 -14.54 23.09
C MET A 792 3.79 -13.14 23.66
N SER A 793 2.76 -12.56 24.29
CA SER A 793 2.85 -11.26 24.97
C SER A 793 3.75 -11.32 26.20
N ARG A 794 3.67 -12.39 27.00
CA ARG A 794 4.58 -12.64 28.12
C ARG A 794 6.02 -12.82 27.64
N GLN A 795 6.25 -13.61 26.59
CA GLN A 795 7.59 -13.78 26.00
C GLN A 795 8.15 -12.46 25.43
N ARG A 796 7.30 -11.61 24.84
CA ARG A 796 7.67 -10.26 24.38
C ARG A 796 8.01 -9.32 25.54
N ASN A 797 7.29 -9.41 26.65
CA ASN A 797 7.58 -8.62 27.85
C ASN A 797 8.87 -9.11 28.53
N ASP A 798 9.08 -10.42 28.67
CA ASP A 798 10.29 -10.99 29.24
C ASP A 798 11.54 -10.64 28.42
N SER A 799 11.43 -10.66 27.08
CA SER A 799 12.52 -10.21 26.21
C SER A 799 12.79 -8.70 26.32
N ARG A 800 11.76 -7.86 26.52
CA ARG A 800 11.92 -6.44 26.82
C ARG A 800 12.60 -6.20 28.16
N VAL A 801 12.21 -6.94 29.21
CA VAL A 801 12.83 -6.86 30.53
C VAL A 801 14.29 -7.28 30.46
N ARG A 802 14.61 -8.42 29.82
CA ARG A 802 15.99 -8.86 29.60
C ARG A 802 16.83 -7.86 28.80
N LEU A 803 16.26 -7.23 27.76
CA LEU A 803 16.94 -6.17 27.03
C LEU A 803 17.18 -4.94 27.90
N HIS A 804 16.26 -4.62 28.82
CA HIS A 804 16.44 -3.52 29.75
C HIS A 804 17.54 -3.82 30.77
N GLU A 805 17.56 -5.03 31.33
CA GLU A 805 18.60 -5.55 32.22
C GLU A 805 19.98 -5.57 31.55
N MET A 806 20.06 -5.98 30.27
CA MET A 806 21.33 -5.90 29.53
C MET A 806 21.77 -4.46 29.29
N ARG A 807 20.84 -3.53 29.05
CA ARG A 807 21.16 -2.10 28.90
C ARG A 807 21.63 -1.48 30.22
N THR A 808 21.05 -1.86 31.35
CA THR A 808 21.50 -1.39 32.66
C THR A 808 22.87 -1.98 33.01
N ALA A 809 23.09 -3.28 32.79
CA ALA A 809 24.40 -3.91 32.97
C ALA A 809 25.49 -3.28 32.07
N LEU A 810 25.17 -2.96 30.81
CA LEU A 810 26.08 -2.23 29.93
C LEU A 810 26.36 -0.80 30.41
N LYS A 811 25.41 -0.15 31.06
CA LYS A 811 25.62 1.18 31.65
C LYS A 811 26.53 1.09 32.88
N GLU A 812 26.30 0.13 33.76
CA GLU A 812 27.16 -0.17 34.92
C GLU A 812 28.59 -0.54 34.49
N LEU A 813 28.75 -1.35 33.44
CA LEU A 813 30.07 -1.66 32.87
C LEU A 813 30.77 -0.42 32.30
N LYS A 814 30.03 0.48 31.63
CA LYS A 814 30.60 1.74 31.15
C LYS A 814 31.00 2.68 32.30
N ASP A 815 30.22 2.71 33.37
CA ASP A 815 30.50 3.57 34.52
C ASP A 815 31.67 3.02 35.35
N THR A 816 31.78 1.69 35.52
CA THR A 816 32.97 1.05 36.12
C THR A 816 34.22 1.23 35.26
N GLU A 817 34.12 1.17 33.92
CA GLU A 817 35.23 1.48 33.02
C GLU A 817 35.68 2.95 33.18
N ARG A 818 34.75 3.90 33.27
CA ARG A 818 35.05 5.32 33.54
C ARG A 818 35.72 5.50 34.89
N GLN A 819 35.24 4.83 35.94
CA GLN A 819 35.87 4.87 37.27
C GLN A 819 37.29 4.31 37.25
N LYS A 820 37.52 3.17 36.57
CA LYS A 820 38.88 2.60 36.40
C LYS A 820 39.79 3.54 35.62
N ARG A 821 39.31 4.19 34.55
CA ARG A 821 40.07 5.20 33.80
C ARG A 821 40.45 6.40 34.68
N MET A 822 39.53 6.87 35.52
CA MET A 822 39.78 7.94 36.49
C MET A 822 40.80 7.53 37.56
N GLN A 823 40.73 6.30 38.08
CA GLN A 823 41.73 5.77 39.03
C GLN A 823 43.12 5.67 38.39
N VAL A 824 43.22 5.16 37.16
CA VAL A 824 44.48 5.11 36.41
C VAL A 824 45.03 6.51 36.16
N GLN A 825 44.17 7.48 35.86
CA GLN A 825 44.60 8.87 35.67
C GLN A 825 45.11 9.50 36.97
N LYS A 826 44.44 9.27 38.11
CA LYS A 826 44.94 9.69 39.44
C LYS A 826 46.28 9.05 39.77
N LEU A 827 46.44 7.74 39.55
CA LEU A 827 47.72 7.06 39.75
C LEU A 827 48.83 7.63 38.86
N ARG A 828 48.54 7.97 37.61
CA ARG A 828 49.49 8.65 36.72
C ARG A 828 49.86 10.04 37.21
N GLU A 829 48.88 10.81 37.71
CA GLU A 829 49.12 12.12 38.30
C GLU A 829 49.96 12.03 39.58
N ASP A 830 49.70 11.04 40.44
CA ASP A 830 50.45 10.82 41.68
C ASP A 830 51.89 10.34 41.40
N ILE A 831 52.10 9.49 40.38
CA ILE A 831 53.45 9.14 39.89
C ILE A 831 54.16 10.36 39.30
N GLN A 832 53.45 11.24 38.59
CA GLN A 832 54.05 12.49 38.09
C GLN A 832 54.38 13.46 39.22
N ARG A 833 53.54 13.54 40.27
CA ARG A 833 53.83 14.31 41.48
C ARG A 833 55.04 13.72 42.20
N SER A 834 55.09 12.42 42.46
CA SER A 834 56.26 11.79 43.12
C SER A 834 57.56 12.00 42.33
N ARG A 835 57.52 11.91 40.99
CA ARG A 835 58.67 12.23 40.12
C ARG A 835 59.07 13.71 40.18
N LYS A 836 58.12 14.64 40.27
CA LYS A 836 58.41 16.07 40.46
C LYS A 836 59.05 16.31 41.83
N TRP A 837 58.56 15.66 42.87
CA TRP A 837 59.09 15.78 44.24
C TRP A 837 60.49 15.15 44.35
N ALA A 838 60.73 14.01 43.72
CA ALA A 838 62.06 13.39 43.63
C ALA A 838 63.05 14.28 42.85
N LYS A 839 62.62 14.96 41.78
CA LYS A 839 63.45 15.94 41.05
C LYS A 839 63.73 17.21 41.85
N VAL A 840 62.83 17.62 42.74
CA VAL A 840 63.04 18.77 43.65
C VAL A 840 63.96 18.38 44.80
N GLY A 841 63.85 17.15 45.33
CA GLY A 841 64.78 16.61 46.33
C GLY A 841 66.22 16.47 45.80
N ALA A 842 66.40 15.97 44.58
CA ALA A 842 67.72 15.84 43.94
C ALA A 842 68.39 17.19 43.59
N LYS A 843 67.63 18.30 43.60
CA LYS A 843 68.17 19.66 43.44
C LYS A 843 68.54 20.34 44.75
N ARG A 844 68.19 19.76 45.91
CA ARG A 844 68.58 20.25 47.24
C ARG A 844 69.79 19.51 47.85
N SER A 845 70.32 18.48 47.17
CA SER A 845 71.51 17.72 47.58
C SER A 845 72.76 18.04 46.75
N LYS A 846 72.79 19.21 46.10
CA LYS A 846 73.97 19.89 45.58
C LYS A 846 73.98 21.28 46.19
#